data_AF-A0AAP0QJ64-F1
#
_entry.id   AF-A0AAP0QJ64-F1
#
_cell.length_a   1.000
_cell.length_b   1.000
_cell.length_c   1.000
_cell.angle_alpha   90.00
_cell.angle_beta   90.00
_cell.angle_gamma   90.00
#
_symmetry.space_group_name_H-M   'P 1'
#
loop_
_entity.id
_entity.type
_entity.pdbx_description
1 polymer ?
#
loop_
_entity_poly.entity_id
_entity_poly.type
_entity_poly.pdbx_seq_one_letter_code
_entity_poly.pdbx_strand_id
1 'polypeptide(L)'
;MENLISLVNKIQRACTALGDHGEASALPTLWDSLPAIAVVGGQSSGKSSVLESIVGKDFLPRGSGIVTRRPLVLQLHKLEEGSREYAEFLHIPRKRFTDFAAVRKEIQDETDRETGRTKQISSVPIHLSIYSPNVVNLTLIDLPGLTKVAVEGQPDSIVQDIENMVRSYIEKPNCIILAISPANQDLATSDAIKISREVDPTGERTFGVLTKIDLMDKGTDAADILEGKSYRLKFPWIGVVNRSQADINKNVDMIAARRREREYFSTTPEYKHLAQRMGSEHLAKMLSKHLETVIKSRIPGIQSLISKTVLELENELSRLGKPIAADAGGKLYTIMEICRLFDQIYKEHLDGVRPGGDKIYYVFDNQLPAALKRLQFDKQLSMENIRKLITEADGYQPHLIAPEQGYRRLIESSVVTIRGPAEAAVDAVHALLKELVHKAISETPELKQYPALRAEVGNAAIESLERMRDTSKKATLQLVDMECSYLTVDFFRKLPQDVDKGGNPTHSIFDRYNDSYLRRIGTTVLSYVNMVCASLRNSIPKSIVYCQVREAKRSLLDHFFTEMGKLEQKRLSNLLNEDPAVMERRSALAKRLELYRSAQSEIDAVAWSKAAFEDINKEEEEGHVVKWPLRERILAFLGPYTYLLLIGRSSVIISYNAYVLGSMTNVHHRRSVAACLVQGVYILERDRQLQRHESQALAPPWWEFFQFKLLHQLKDDADFSIFGAIYEFKPPPSHSHSDLSKDGIPRYVIAFRGTLTKPDSFSRDLELDVHLIRNGLHLTSRFEIAIQAVRNMVASIGSSNVWLAGHSLGSAMAMLAGKTVAKTGVFLEAYLFNPPFVSAPIERIKDKRVKHGIRIAGSVITAGLALAAKINHHNTRLSEDPFLVLSAWVPCLFVNPADDICSEYIGYFEHRKKMEEIGAGAIEKLATQHSLGGLFMNAIGKGNVANTSEPLHLIPSANLIVNSTPARDLKEAHGIHQWWKPDVQLKSQLYSYK
;
A
#
# COMPACT_ATOMS: atom_id res chain seq x y z
N MET A 1 -15.24 -18.97 22.66
CA MET A 1 -16.25 -18.11 23.34
C MET A 1 -15.61 -17.08 24.28
N GLU A 2 -14.49 -17.35 24.95
CA GLU A 2 -13.73 -16.37 25.76
C GLU A 2 -13.21 -15.13 24.99
N ASN A 3 -13.20 -15.18 23.65
CA ASN A 3 -12.64 -14.14 22.78
C ASN A 3 -13.44 -12.82 22.73
N LEU A 4 -14.73 -12.81 23.07
CA LEU A 4 -15.61 -11.64 22.87
C LEU A 4 -15.36 -10.50 23.88
N ILE A 5 -15.11 -10.85 25.14
CA ILE A 5 -14.79 -9.85 26.18
C ILE A 5 -13.38 -9.31 25.94
N SER A 6 -12.44 -10.17 25.53
CA SER A 6 -11.09 -9.76 25.10
C SER A 6 -11.12 -8.78 23.92
N LEU A 7 -11.98 -9.04 22.92
CA LEU A 7 -12.22 -8.15 21.79
C LEU A 7 -12.68 -6.75 22.25
N VAL A 8 -13.72 -6.68 23.08
CA VAL A 8 -14.23 -5.40 23.60
C VAL A 8 -13.15 -4.66 24.38
N ASN A 9 -12.36 -5.37 25.18
CA ASN A 9 -11.27 -4.78 25.96
C ASN A 9 -10.15 -4.21 25.08
N LYS A 10 -9.79 -4.88 23.99
CA LYS A 10 -8.83 -4.36 23.01
C LYS A 10 -9.32 -3.08 22.35
N ILE A 11 -10.58 -3.07 21.90
CA ILE A 11 -11.19 -1.89 21.26
C ILE A 11 -11.25 -0.72 22.25
N GLN A 12 -11.67 -0.98 23.49
CA GLN A 12 -11.67 0.00 24.58
C GLN A 12 -10.27 0.61 24.80
N ARG A 13 -9.23 -0.21 24.94
CA ARG A 13 -7.85 0.27 25.11
C ARG A 13 -7.38 1.13 23.93
N ALA A 14 -7.73 0.75 22.71
CA ALA A 14 -7.38 1.50 21.52
C ALA A 14 -8.05 2.88 21.50
N CYS A 15 -9.36 2.96 21.77
CA CYS A 15 -10.10 4.24 21.85
C CYS A 15 -9.49 5.16 22.92
N THR A 16 -9.12 4.57 24.05
CA THR A 16 -8.50 5.26 25.18
C THR A 16 -7.12 5.84 24.81
N ALA A 17 -6.30 5.11 24.05
CA ALA A 17 -5.00 5.61 23.60
C ALA A 17 -5.09 6.80 22.62
N LEU A 18 -6.23 6.99 21.95
CA LEU A 18 -6.46 8.08 21.00
C LEU A 18 -7.15 9.32 21.62
N GLY A 19 -7.43 9.33 22.93
CA GLY A 19 -8.20 10.40 23.56
C GLY A 19 -9.70 10.32 23.28
N ASP A 20 -10.18 9.22 22.69
CA ASP A 20 -11.59 8.99 22.33
C ASP A 20 -12.36 8.40 23.53
N HIS A 21 -12.30 9.08 24.68
CA HIS A 21 -12.91 8.63 25.94
C HIS A 21 -14.35 9.12 26.14
N GLY A 22 -15.00 9.61 25.08
CA GLY A 22 -16.36 10.17 25.16
C GLY A 22 -16.43 11.59 25.71
N GLU A 23 -15.36 12.40 25.60
CA GLU A 23 -15.49 13.85 25.78
C GLU A 23 -16.31 14.47 24.65
N ALA A 24 -16.96 15.59 24.95
CA ALA A 24 -17.98 16.31 24.20
C ALA A 24 -17.59 16.69 22.74
N SER A 25 -17.40 15.69 21.89
CA SER A 25 -17.40 15.82 20.44
C SER A 25 -18.77 15.40 19.90
N ALA A 26 -19.26 16.09 18.88
CA ALA A 26 -20.63 16.02 18.39
C ALA A 26 -21.04 14.65 17.75
N LEU A 27 -20.22 13.60 17.88
CA LEU A 27 -20.46 12.29 17.29
C LEU A 27 -20.28 11.18 18.34
N PRO A 28 -21.15 10.15 18.35
CA PRO A 28 -20.98 9.00 19.24
C PRO A 28 -19.64 8.32 18.96
N THR A 29 -18.83 8.16 20.00
CA THR A 29 -17.52 7.54 19.88
C THR A 29 -17.66 6.02 19.80
N LEU A 30 -16.66 5.32 19.26
CA LEU A 30 -16.65 3.87 19.26
C LEU A 30 -16.72 3.33 20.70
N TRP A 31 -16.13 4.04 21.66
CA TRP A 31 -16.18 3.75 23.09
C TRP A 31 -17.61 3.71 23.64
N ASP A 32 -18.47 4.66 23.26
CA ASP A 32 -19.86 4.75 23.74
C ASP A 32 -20.75 3.58 23.28
N SER A 33 -20.35 2.93 22.21
CA SER A 33 -21.07 1.79 21.64
C SER A 33 -20.70 0.45 22.29
N LEU A 34 -19.66 0.41 23.14
CA LEU A 34 -19.16 -0.81 23.76
C LEU A 34 -19.90 -1.11 25.07
N PRO A 35 -20.33 -2.37 25.31
CA PRO A 35 -20.96 -2.74 26.58
C PRO A 35 -19.98 -2.65 27.75
N ALA A 36 -20.45 -2.09 28.87
CA ALA A 36 -19.68 -1.99 30.11
C ALA A 36 -20.57 -2.14 31.34
N ILE A 37 -20.00 -2.54 32.47
CA ILE A 37 -20.72 -2.65 33.76
C ILE A 37 -20.27 -1.49 34.65
N ALA A 38 -21.19 -0.58 35.00
CA ALA A 38 -20.93 0.52 35.92
C ALA A 38 -21.39 0.16 37.34
N VAL A 39 -20.52 0.37 38.33
CA VAL A 39 -20.80 0.08 39.73
C VAL A 39 -21.30 1.35 40.41
N VAL A 40 -22.54 1.32 40.88
CA VAL A 40 -23.22 2.47 41.50
C VAL A 40 -23.62 2.14 42.92
N GLY A 41 -23.41 3.07 43.85
CA GLY A 41 -23.58 2.83 45.27
C GLY A 41 -23.32 4.09 46.09
N GLY A 42 -24.07 4.28 47.18
CA GLY A 42 -23.75 5.31 48.16
C GLY A 42 -22.35 5.16 48.74
N GLN A 43 -21.84 6.21 49.38
CA GLN A 43 -20.61 6.12 50.16
C GLN A 43 -20.76 5.02 51.23
N SER A 44 -19.73 4.21 51.43
CA SER A 44 -19.73 3.11 52.41
C SER A 44 -20.77 1.99 52.17
N SER A 45 -21.39 1.91 50.99
CA SER A 45 -22.29 0.80 50.61
C SER A 45 -21.55 -0.53 50.35
N GLY A 46 -20.22 -0.51 50.33
CA GLY A 46 -19.39 -1.70 50.10
C GLY A 46 -18.97 -1.95 48.66
N LYS A 47 -19.06 -0.95 47.76
CA LYS A 47 -18.61 -1.05 46.35
C LYS A 47 -17.21 -1.65 46.20
N SER A 48 -16.21 -1.02 46.81
CA SER A 48 -14.81 -1.46 46.74
C SER A 48 -14.65 -2.87 47.33
N SER A 49 -15.37 -3.20 48.40
CA SER A 49 -15.35 -4.55 48.98
C SER A 49 -15.92 -5.60 48.03
N VAL A 50 -17.02 -5.31 47.32
CA VAL A 50 -17.59 -6.21 46.30
C VAL A 50 -16.60 -6.42 45.15
N LEU A 51 -15.95 -5.37 44.68
CA LEU A 51 -14.93 -5.45 43.63
C LEU A 51 -13.72 -6.29 44.06
N GLU A 52 -13.18 -6.05 45.25
CA GLU A 52 -12.08 -6.86 45.80
C GLU A 52 -12.49 -8.32 46.01
N SER A 53 -13.72 -8.57 46.46
CA SER A 53 -14.27 -9.93 46.60
C SER A 53 -14.43 -10.62 45.25
N ILE A 54 -14.81 -9.92 44.17
CA ILE A 54 -14.86 -10.45 42.80
C ILE A 54 -13.45 -10.80 42.28
N VAL A 55 -12.47 -9.91 42.52
CA VAL A 55 -11.08 -10.11 42.06
C VAL A 55 -10.34 -11.17 42.89
N GLY A 56 -10.63 -11.25 44.18
CA GLY A 56 -9.92 -12.14 45.10
C GLY A 56 -8.69 -11.51 45.75
N LYS A 57 -8.51 -10.18 45.63
CA LYS A 57 -7.31 -9.45 46.10
C LYS A 57 -7.65 -8.09 46.68
N ASP A 58 -6.77 -7.62 47.55
CA ASP A 58 -6.76 -6.28 48.13
C ASP A 58 -5.96 -5.32 47.23
N PHE A 59 -6.63 -4.47 46.48
CA PHE A 59 -5.96 -3.56 45.54
C PHE A 59 -6.61 -2.17 45.46
N LEU A 60 -7.80 -1.97 46.01
CA LEU A 60 -8.43 -0.65 46.02
C LEU A 60 -7.98 0.14 47.26
N PRO A 61 -7.83 1.47 47.15
CA PRO A 61 -7.57 2.31 48.31
C PRO A 61 -8.66 2.18 49.38
N ARG A 62 -8.31 2.41 50.64
CA ARG A 62 -9.26 2.44 51.77
C ARG A 62 -9.03 3.71 52.58
N GLY A 63 -10.11 4.36 53.03
CA GLY A 63 -10.01 5.58 53.83
C GLY A 63 -11.39 6.14 54.21
N SER A 64 -11.38 7.12 55.10
CA SER A 64 -12.57 7.93 55.43
C SER A 64 -12.78 9.02 54.37
N GLY A 65 -14.03 9.24 53.95
CA GLY A 65 -14.36 10.21 52.89
C GLY A 65 -14.54 9.58 51.51
N ILE A 66 -14.46 10.37 50.43
CA ILE A 66 -14.57 9.89 49.05
C ILE A 66 -13.26 9.21 48.67
N VAL A 67 -13.29 7.88 48.64
CA VAL A 67 -12.10 7.06 48.36
C VAL A 67 -11.82 6.98 46.87
N THR A 68 -12.83 6.62 46.07
CA THR A 68 -12.75 6.62 44.60
C THR A 68 -13.07 8.04 44.09
N ARG A 69 -12.04 8.81 43.69
CA ARG A 69 -12.15 10.19 43.17
C ARG A 69 -12.11 10.31 41.64
N ARG A 70 -11.71 9.24 40.96
CA ARG A 70 -11.69 9.08 39.50
C ARG A 70 -12.37 7.76 39.15
N PRO A 71 -13.12 7.67 38.04
CA PRO A 71 -13.61 6.39 37.55
C PRO A 71 -12.46 5.40 37.35
N LEU A 72 -12.61 4.15 37.83
CA LEU A 72 -11.61 3.09 37.61
C LEU A 72 -12.19 2.05 36.65
N VAL A 73 -11.65 2.00 35.44
CA VAL A 73 -11.95 0.97 34.44
C VAL A 73 -11.08 -0.25 34.75
N LEU A 74 -11.69 -1.25 35.36
CA LEU A 74 -11.08 -2.49 35.80
C LEU A 74 -11.36 -3.61 34.79
N GLN A 75 -10.31 -4.11 34.14
CA GLN A 75 -10.37 -5.22 33.20
C GLN A 75 -9.79 -6.48 33.85
N LEU A 76 -10.61 -7.52 33.99
CA LEU A 76 -10.21 -8.82 34.52
C LEU A 76 -9.97 -9.79 33.38
N HIS A 77 -8.81 -10.45 33.40
CA HIS A 77 -8.37 -11.43 32.42
C HIS A 77 -8.11 -12.76 33.12
N LYS A 78 -8.85 -13.79 32.73
CA LYS A 78 -8.65 -15.15 33.23
C LYS A 78 -7.39 -15.74 32.60
N LEU A 79 -6.46 -16.22 33.43
CA LEU A 79 -5.27 -16.98 33.01
C LEU A 79 -5.49 -18.49 33.13
N GLU A 80 -4.61 -19.27 32.50
CA GLU A 80 -4.54 -20.72 32.72
C GLU A 80 -4.15 -21.05 34.17
N GLU A 81 -4.71 -22.14 34.70
CA GLU A 81 -4.44 -22.60 36.07
C GLU A 81 -2.93 -22.79 36.30
N GLY A 82 -2.43 -22.26 37.42
CA GLY A 82 -1.00 -22.29 37.77
C GLY A 82 -0.17 -21.10 37.26
N SER A 83 -0.75 -20.20 36.45
CA SER A 83 -0.07 -18.97 36.01
C SER A 83 0.12 -17.96 37.15
N ARG A 84 1.23 -17.21 37.12
CA ARG A 84 1.47 -16.12 38.09
C ARG A 84 0.57 -14.92 37.81
N GLU A 85 -0.08 -14.42 38.85
CA GLU A 85 -0.98 -13.27 38.79
C GLU A 85 -0.19 -11.95 38.67
N TYR A 86 -0.67 -11.02 37.86
CA TYR A 86 -0.09 -9.69 37.73
C TYR A 86 -1.12 -8.65 37.28
N ALA A 87 -0.78 -7.37 37.42
CA ALA A 87 -1.57 -6.24 36.94
C ALA A 87 -0.74 -5.29 36.07
N GLU A 88 -1.40 -4.59 35.16
CA GLU A 88 -0.80 -3.59 34.26
C GLU A 88 -1.69 -2.34 34.20
N PHE A 89 -1.07 -1.16 34.25
CA PHE A 89 -1.74 0.12 34.07
C PHE A 89 -1.52 0.66 32.66
N LEU A 90 -2.51 1.33 32.10
CA LEU A 90 -2.38 1.92 30.76
C LEU A 90 -1.38 3.08 30.72
N HIS A 91 -1.34 3.92 31.77
CA HIS A 91 -0.44 5.07 31.86
C HIS A 91 1.02 4.68 32.15
N ILE A 92 1.28 3.42 32.52
CA ILE A 92 2.63 2.87 32.70
C ILE A 92 2.76 1.60 31.86
N PRO A 93 2.78 1.72 30.52
CA PRO A 93 2.84 0.57 29.64
C PRO A 93 4.13 -0.23 29.88
N ARG A 94 4.05 -1.56 29.77
CA ARG A 94 5.15 -2.54 29.93
C ARG A 94 5.68 -2.76 31.36
N LYS A 95 5.07 -2.15 32.39
CA LYS A 95 5.38 -2.46 33.80
C LYS A 95 4.33 -3.42 34.36
N ARG A 96 4.79 -4.60 34.81
CA ARG A 96 3.94 -5.60 35.48
C ARG A 96 4.04 -5.48 36.99
N PHE A 97 2.90 -5.35 37.65
CA PHE A 97 2.78 -5.31 39.10
C PHE A 97 2.37 -6.69 39.60
N THR A 98 3.24 -7.36 40.36
CA THR A 98 2.94 -8.64 41.01
C THR A 98 2.47 -8.47 42.46
N ASP A 99 2.82 -7.34 43.07
CA ASP A 99 2.36 -6.94 44.40
C ASP A 99 1.13 -6.01 44.30
N PHE A 100 -0.01 -6.47 44.80
CA PHE A 100 -1.27 -5.72 44.78
C PHE A 100 -1.29 -4.55 45.80
N ALA A 101 -0.40 -4.55 46.80
CA ALA A 101 -0.21 -3.36 47.63
C ALA A 101 0.43 -2.22 46.82
N ALA A 102 1.34 -2.53 45.91
CA ALA A 102 1.90 -1.55 44.97
C ALA A 102 0.85 -1.08 43.94
N VAL A 103 -0.06 -1.96 43.50
CA VAL A 103 -1.21 -1.57 42.64
C VAL A 103 -2.10 -0.56 43.37
N ARG A 104 -2.46 -0.82 44.63
CA ARG A 104 -3.23 0.10 45.47
C ARG A 104 -2.57 1.47 45.58
N LYS A 105 -1.27 1.47 45.86
CA LYS A 105 -0.49 2.70 45.99
C LYS A 105 -0.45 3.48 44.67
N GLU A 106 -0.25 2.79 43.55
CA GLU A 106 -0.25 3.43 42.23
C GLU A 106 -1.60 4.05 41.87
N ILE A 107 -2.74 3.40 42.20
CA ILE A 107 -4.07 4.01 42.00
C ILE A 107 -4.17 5.33 42.76
N GLN A 108 -3.66 5.37 44.00
CA GLN A 108 -3.67 6.58 44.82
C GLN A 108 -2.75 7.66 44.27
N ASP A 109 -1.52 7.29 43.91
CA ASP A 109 -0.52 8.21 43.35
C ASP A 109 -0.99 8.82 42.01
N GLU A 110 -1.60 8.02 41.14
CA GLU A 110 -2.16 8.48 39.85
C GLU A 110 -3.43 9.32 40.03
N THR A 111 -4.23 9.05 41.06
CA THR A 111 -5.37 9.90 41.42
C THR A 111 -4.89 11.27 41.90
N ASP A 112 -3.89 11.30 42.78
CA ASP A 112 -3.31 12.53 43.33
C ASP A 112 -2.55 13.35 42.28
N ARG A 113 -1.99 12.71 41.25
CA ARG A 113 -1.32 13.38 40.13
C ARG A 113 -2.29 14.26 39.32
N GLU A 114 -3.49 13.76 39.07
CA GLU A 114 -4.51 14.42 38.26
C GLU A 114 -5.35 15.42 39.07
N THR A 115 -5.79 15.00 40.26
CA THR A 115 -6.73 15.79 41.10
C THR A 115 -6.03 16.65 42.15
N GLY A 116 -4.69 16.61 42.20
CA GLY A 116 -3.90 17.14 43.30
C GLY A 116 -4.12 16.36 44.61
N ARG A 117 -3.48 16.81 45.70
CA ARG A 117 -3.77 16.30 47.06
C ARG A 117 -5.07 16.88 47.66
N THR A 118 -5.80 17.65 46.86
CA THR A 118 -7.13 18.19 47.19
C THR A 118 -8.21 17.11 47.07
N LYS A 119 -9.30 17.22 47.84
CA LYS A 119 -10.42 16.25 47.83
C LYS A 119 -11.32 16.37 46.57
N GLN A 120 -10.78 16.83 45.45
CA GLN A 120 -11.49 17.03 44.17
C GLN A 120 -11.64 15.71 43.40
N ILE A 121 -12.59 15.68 42.45
CA ILE A 121 -12.86 14.56 41.56
C ILE A 121 -12.44 14.90 40.13
N SER A 122 -12.18 13.90 39.30
CA SER A 122 -11.94 14.07 37.86
C SER A 122 -12.69 12.99 37.06
N SER A 123 -13.26 13.38 35.91
CA SER A 123 -13.95 12.48 34.99
C SER A 123 -13.00 11.61 34.16
N VAL A 124 -11.69 11.89 34.18
CA VAL A 124 -10.68 11.14 33.43
C VAL A 124 -10.43 9.78 34.10
N PRO A 125 -10.76 8.65 33.46
CA PRO A 125 -10.67 7.33 34.08
C PRO A 125 -9.23 6.84 34.27
N ILE A 126 -9.03 5.97 35.26
CA ILE A 126 -7.81 5.14 35.41
C ILE A 126 -8.09 3.77 34.81
N HIS A 127 -7.18 3.26 33.97
CA HIS A 127 -7.32 1.95 33.34
C HIS A 127 -6.37 0.93 33.97
N LEU A 128 -6.94 -0.10 34.58
CA LEU A 128 -6.23 -1.17 35.28
C LEU A 128 -6.63 -2.53 34.70
N SER A 129 -5.65 -3.33 34.31
CA SER A 129 -5.85 -4.71 33.85
C SER A 129 -5.26 -5.69 34.84
N ILE A 130 -6.04 -6.64 35.33
CA ILE A 130 -5.62 -7.69 36.26
C ILE A 130 -5.70 -9.04 35.55
N TYR A 131 -4.61 -9.79 35.58
CA TYR A 131 -4.47 -11.11 35.00
C TYR A 131 -4.36 -12.15 36.13
N SER A 132 -5.34 -13.04 36.25
CA SER A 132 -5.38 -14.05 37.32
C SER A 132 -6.12 -15.32 36.88
N PRO A 133 -5.73 -16.53 37.35
CA PRO A 133 -6.49 -17.75 37.09
C PRO A 133 -7.79 -17.83 37.91
N ASN A 134 -7.91 -17.00 38.95
CA ASN A 134 -9.01 -17.03 39.93
C ASN A 134 -10.16 -16.05 39.60
N VAL A 135 -10.09 -15.38 38.45
CA VAL A 135 -11.10 -14.41 37.99
C VAL A 135 -11.78 -14.88 36.70
N VAL A 136 -12.90 -14.24 36.38
CA VAL A 136 -13.56 -14.38 35.07
C VAL A 136 -13.18 -13.21 34.17
N ASN A 137 -13.29 -13.41 32.85
CA ASN A 137 -13.17 -12.30 31.91
C ASN A 137 -14.34 -11.33 32.13
N LEU A 138 -14.03 -10.12 32.59
CA LEU A 138 -15.04 -9.14 33.00
C LEU A 138 -14.47 -7.72 32.99
N THR A 139 -15.28 -6.73 32.61
CA THR A 139 -14.89 -5.32 32.67
C THR A 139 -15.89 -4.54 33.51
N LEU A 140 -15.38 -3.88 34.55
CA LEU A 140 -16.14 -3.17 35.57
C LEU A 140 -15.64 -1.72 35.64
N ILE A 141 -16.55 -0.77 35.84
CA ILE A 141 -16.23 0.64 36.04
C ILE A 141 -16.62 0.99 37.47
N ASP A 142 -15.63 1.18 38.35
CA ASP A 142 -15.88 1.71 39.70
C ASP A 142 -16.08 3.22 39.62
N LEU A 143 -17.24 3.69 40.07
CA LEU A 143 -17.58 5.11 40.08
C LEU A 143 -17.49 5.67 41.51
N PRO A 144 -17.23 6.99 41.66
CA PRO A 144 -17.30 7.65 42.95
C PRO A 144 -18.62 7.37 43.68
N GLY A 145 -18.55 7.21 45.00
CA GLY A 145 -19.74 6.95 45.80
C GLY A 145 -20.64 8.18 45.91
N LEU A 146 -21.95 7.99 45.73
CA LEU A 146 -22.93 9.04 45.95
C LEU A 146 -22.87 9.52 47.41
N THR A 147 -22.74 10.83 47.61
CA THR A 147 -22.73 11.50 48.91
C THR A 147 -23.87 12.50 48.99
N LYS A 148 -24.41 12.73 50.19
CA LYS A 148 -25.51 13.69 50.42
C LYS A 148 -25.03 15.04 50.94
N VAL A 149 -23.78 15.11 51.43
CA VAL A 149 -23.22 16.30 52.08
C VAL A 149 -21.76 16.47 51.65
N ALA A 150 -21.35 17.71 51.38
CA ALA A 150 -19.96 18.07 51.15
C ALA A 150 -19.20 18.08 52.50
N VAL A 151 -18.07 17.39 52.59
CA VAL A 151 -17.18 17.45 53.75
C VAL A 151 -16.17 18.59 53.61
N GLU A 152 -15.65 19.06 54.75
CA GLU A 152 -14.71 20.19 54.83
C GLU A 152 -13.53 20.05 53.84
N GLY A 153 -13.35 21.05 52.96
CA GLY A 153 -12.37 21.07 51.88
C GLY A 153 -12.86 20.57 50.51
N GLN A 154 -14.14 20.22 50.35
CA GLN A 154 -14.78 19.94 49.06
C GLN A 154 -15.65 21.13 48.60
N PRO A 155 -15.82 21.35 47.28
CA PRO A 155 -16.74 22.36 46.78
C PRO A 155 -18.20 21.97 47.06
N ASP A 156 -19.09 22.96 47.24
CA ASP A 156 -20.52 22.72 47.45
C ASP A 156 -21.18 21.98 46.26
N SER A 157 -20.60 22.10 45.06
CA SER A 157 -21.05 21.40 43.85
C SER A 157 -20.73 19.91 43.83
N ILE A 158 -19.89 19.39 44.74
CA ILE A 158 -19.33 18.03 44.64
C ILE A 158 -20.40 16.93 44.56
N VAL A 159 -21.53 17.13 45.25
CA VAL A 159 -22.67 16.19 45.22
C VAL A 159 -23.21 16.08 43.80
N GLN A 160 -23.48 17.24 43.17
CA GLN A 160 -23.99 17.31 41.81
C GLN A 160 -22.96 16.85 40.78
N ASP A 161 -21.68 17.16 40.99
CA ASP A 161 -20.59 16.77 40.09
C ASP A 161 -20.43 15.24 40.07
N ILE A 162 -20.54 14.58 41.23
CA ILE A 162 -20.52 13.11 41.32
C ILE A 162 -21.77 12.52 40.67
N GLU A 163 -22.95 13.09 40.90
CA GLU A 163 -24.19 12.61 40.28
C GLU A 163 -24.13 12.73 38.76
N ASN A 164 -23.68 13.87 38.23
CA ASN A 164 -23.48 14.10 36.80
C ASN A 164 -22.45 13.14 36.21
N MET A 165 -21.35 12.89 36.93
CA MET A 165 -20.34 11.91 36.52
C MET A 165 -20.92 10.51 36.48
N VAL A 166 -21.71 10.09 37.47
CA VAL A 166 -22.36 8.76 37.45
C VAL A 166 -23.33 8.67 36.28
N ARG A 167 -24.19 9.69 36.08
CA ARG A 167 -25.16 9.76 34.98
C ARG A 167 -24.50 9.63 33.62
N SER A 168 -23.36 10.28 33.38
CA SER A 168 -22.66 10.21 32.10
C SER A 168 -22.25 8.79 31.71
N TYR A 169 -22.08 7.86 32.67
CA TYR A 169 -21.85 6.44 32.39
C TYR A 169 -23.16 5.65 32.28
N ILE A 170 -24.11 5.84 33.20
CA ILE A 170 -25.31 4.98 33.30
C ILE A 170 -26.44 5.36 32.35
N GLU A 171 -26.48 6.59 31.81
CA GLU A 171 -27.44 6.99 30.78
C GLU A 171 -27.19 6.26 29.45
N LYS A 172 -25.97 5.76 29.23
CA LYS A 172 -25.63 5.02 28.03
C LYS A 172 -26.46 3.73 27.96
N PRO A 173 -27.20 3.47 26.85
CA PRO A 173 -28.11 2.34 26.75
C PRO A 173 -27.39 0.97 26.76
N ASN A 174 -26.09 0.95 26.46
CA ASN A 174 -25.25 -0.25 26.49
C ASN A 174 -24.55 -0.48 27.84
N CYS A 175 -24.79 0.37 28.83
CA CYS A 175 -24.24 0.22 30.18
C CYS A 175 -25.14 -0.66 31.05
N ILE A 176 -24.57 -1.71 31.62
CA ILE A 176 -25.19 -2.54 32.65
C ILE A 176 -24.93 -1.86 34.00
N ILE A 177 -25.98 -1.66 34.79
CA ILE A 177 -25.88 -0.97 36.08
C ILE A 177 -25.80 -2.01 37.20
N LEU A 178 -24.74 -1.98 37.99
CA LEU A 178 -24.59 -2.78 39.21
C LEU A 178 -24.90 -1.90 40.42
N ALA A 179 -26.14 -1.96 40.90
CA ALA A 179 -26.66 -1.14 41.99
C ALA A 179 -26.40 -1.81 43.35
N ILE A 180 -25.41 -1.31 44.08
CA ILE A 180 -24.94 -1.85 45.37
C ILE A 180 -25.60 -1.09 46.53
N SER A 181 -26.40 -1.79 47.32
CA SER A 181 -27.11 -1.27 48.50
C SER A 181 -26.77 -2.09 49.76
N PRO A 182 -26.56 -1.46 50.92
CA PRO A 182 -26.39 -2.19 52.17
C PRO A 182 -27.73 -2.71 52.70
N ALA A 183 -27.75 -3.93 53.23
CA ALA A 183 -28.96 -4.59 53.72
C ALA A 183 -29.42 -4.12 55.11
N ASN A 184 -28.53 -3.47 55.87
CA ASN A 184 -28.83 -2.90 57.18
C ASN A 184 -29.49 -1.51 57.11
N GLN A 185 -29.90 -1.06 55.92
CA GLN A 185 -30.62 0.18 55.68
C GLN A 185 -31.85 -0.10 54.82
N ASP A 186 -32.88 0.74 54.96
CA ASP A 186 -34.07 0.61 54.12
C ASP A 186 -33.73 0.85 52.64
N LEU A 187 -34.05 -0.13 51.81
CA LEU A 187 -33.80 -0.10 50.38
C LEU A 187 -34.50 1.07 49.68
N ALA A 188 -35.65 1.52 50.19
CA ALA A 188 -36.38 2.67 49.65
C ALA A 188 -35.57 3.97 49.70
N THR A 189 -34.55 4.05 50.56
CA THR A 189 -33.65 5.20 50.71
C THR A 189 -32.34 5.08 49.92
N SER A 190 -32.18 4.00 49.13
CA SER A 190 -30.96 3.73 48.38
C SER A 190 -30.79 4.68 47.19
N ASP A 191 -29.75 5.50 47.24
CA ASP A 191 -29.39 6.43 46.16
C ASP A 191 -29.03 5.68 44.86
N ALA A 192 -28.45 4.49 44.97
CA ALA A 192 -28.10 3.66 43.83
C ALA A 192 -29.33 3.14 43.08
N ILE A 193 -30.41 2.84 43.80
CA ILE A 193 -31.66 2.38 43.20
C ILE A 193 -32.45 3.55 42.62
N LYS A 194 -32.45 4.70 43.32
CA LYS A 194 -33.05 5.94 42.83
C LYS A 194 -32.47 6.34 41.47
N ILE A 195 -31.15 6.51 41.39
CA ILE A 195 -30.49 6.97 40.16
C ILE A 195 -30.58 5.93 39.02
N SER A 196 -30.56 4.63 39.35
CA SER A 196 -30.76 3.56 38.36
C SER A 196 -32.16 3.61 37.75
N ARG A 197 -33.21 3.85 38.55
CA ARG A 197 -34.60 3.95 38.06
C ARG A 197 -34.85 5.14 37.15
N GLU A 198 -34.14 6.25 37.37
CA GLU A 198 -34.26 7.44 36.51
C GLU A 198 -33.80 7.14 35.08
N VAL A 199 -32.79 6.29 34.90
CA VAL A 199 -32.21 5.94 33.60
C VAL A 199 -32.60 4.56 33.05
N ASP A 200 -33.16 3.69 33.90
CA ASP A 200 -33.67 2.35 33.59
C ASP A 200 -34.97 2.05 34.37
N PRO A 201 -36.10 2.70 34.01
CA PRO A 201 -37.36 2.56 34.75
C PRO A 201 -37.92 1.13 34.78
N THR A 202 -37.66 0.34 33.73
CA THR A 202 -38.11 -1.06 33.59
C THR A 202 -37.17 -2.06 34.25
N GLY A 203 -35.97 -1.63 34.67
CA GLY A 203 -34.96 -2.46 35.32
C GLY A 203 -34.36 -3.51 34.38
N GLU A 204 -34.32 -3.26 33.07
CA GLU A 204 -33.90 -4.21 32.03
C GLU A 204 -32.40 -4.41 31.93
N ARG A 205 -31.61 -3.53 32.54
CA ARG A 205 -30.14 -3.56 32.55
C ARG A 205 -29.53 -3.31 33.93
N THR A 206 -30.34 -3.41 34.98
CA THR A 206 -29.96 -3.13 36.38
C THR A 206 -29.90 -4.41 37.21
N PHE A 207 -28.73 -4.69 37.79
CA PHE A 207 -28.49 -5.77 38.76
C PHE A 207 -28.46 -5.20 40.18
N GLY A 208 -29.26 -5.78 41.08
CA GLY A 208 -29.26 -5.42 42.50
C GLY A 208 -28.29 -6.27 43.30
N VAL A 209 -27.40 -5.63 44.07
CA VAL A 209 -26.51 -6.31 45.01
C VAL A 209 -26.77 -5.81 46.42
N LEU A 210 -27.05 -6.74 47.32
CA LEU A 210 -27.17 -6.47 48.76
C LEU A 210 -25.89 -6.84 49.49
N THR A 211 -25.28 -5.86 50.15
CA THR A 211 -24.09 -6.07 51.00
C THR A 211 -24.46 -6.00 52.48
N LYS A 212 -23.55 -6.37 53.39
CA LYS A 212 -23.75 -6.25 54.84
C LYS A 212 -24.99 -6.99 55.38
N ILE A 213 -25.38 -8.09 54.73
CA ILE A 213 -26.51 -8.93 55.15
C ILE A 213 -26.25 -9.58 56.52
N ASP A 214 -24.98 -9.79 56.86
CA ASP A 214 -24.50 -10.28 58.15
C ASP A 214 -24.63 -9.25 59.29
N LEU A 215 -24.87 -7.97 58.97
CA LEU A 215 -24.97 -6.87 59.92
C LEU A 215 -26.41 -6.36 60.12
N MET A 216 -27.40 -7.16 59.70
CA MET A 216 -28.81 -6.84 59.92
C MET A 216 -29.21 -7.01 61.38
N ASP A 217 -30.25 -6.27 61.79
CA ASP A 217 -30.77 -6.36 63.15
C ASP A 217 -31.35 -7.75 63.43
N LYS A 218 -31.09 -8.28 64.62
CA LYS A 218 -31.57 -9.62 65.01
C LYS A 218 -33.09 -9.68 64.92
N GLY A 219 -33.61 -10.66 64.19
CA GLY A 219 -35.05 -10.82 63.93
C GLY A 219 -35.53 -10.15 62.63
N THR A 220 -34.62 -9.56 61.85
CA THR A 220 -34.88 -9.10 60.48
C THR A 220 -34.07 -9.91 59.47
N ASP A 221 -34.58 -10.05 58.26
CA ASP A 221 -33.90 -10.71 57.14
C ASP A 221 -34.18 -9.98 55.81
N ALA A 222 -33.39 -10.30 54.80
CA ALA A 222 -33.50 -9.74 53.45
C ALA A 222 -34.06 -10.73 52.42
N ALA A 223 -34.68 -11.84 52.85
CA ALA A 223 -35.11 -12.90 51.95
C ALA A 223 -36.12 -12.39 50.91
N ASP A 224 -37.09 -11.56 51.31
CA ASP A 224 -38.08 -10.98 50.41
C ASP A 224 -37.48 -10.04 49.36
N ILE A 225 -36.36 -9.35 49.68
CA ILE A 225 -35.64 -8.52 48.71
C ILE A 225 -34.84 -9.43 47.76
N LEU A 226 -34.12 -10.41 48.30
CA LEU A 226 -33.31 -11.36 47.53
C LEU A 226 -34.14 -12.20 46.55
N GLU A 227 -35.37 -12.55 46.92
CA GLU A 227 -36.33 -13.24 46.05
C GLU A 227 -37.05 -12.31 45.06
N GLY A 228 -36.84 -11.00 45.17
CA GLY A 228 -37.46 -9.99 44.31
C GLY A 228 -38.94 -9.75 44.58
N LYS A 229 -39.44 -10.15 45.77
CA LYS A 229 -40.84 -9.93 46.22
C LYS A 229 -41.05 -8.49 46.69
N SER A 230 -40.13 -7.98 47.52
CA SER A 230 -40.20 -6.62 48.08
C SER A 230 -39.84 -5.55 47.03
N TYR A 231 -38.81 -5.82 46.22
CA TYR A 231 -38.40 -4.94 45.13
C TYR A 231 -38.06 -5.74 43.87
N ARG A 232 -38.90 -5.64 42.85
CA ARG A 232 -38.77 -6.44 41.63
C ARG A 232 -37.84 -5.77 40.61
N LEU A 233 -36.76 -6.46 40.26
CA LEU A 233 -35.89 -6.18 39.10
C LEU A 233 -36.08 -7.29 38.05
N LYS A 234 -35.67 -7.03 36.80
CA LYS A 234 -35.66 -8.08 35.76
C LYS A 234 -34.57 -9.12 36.01
N PHE A 235 -33.46 -8.70 36.64
CA PHE A 235 -32.41 -9.59 37.12
C PHE A 235 -32.57 -9.87 38.62
N PRO A 236 -32.17 -11.06 39.09
CA PRO A 236 -32.27 -11.41 40.51
C PRO A 236 -31.34 -10.56 41.36
N TRP A 237 -31.77 -10.31 42.60
CA TRP A 237 -30.94 -9.72 43.63
C TRP A 237 -29.90 -10.72 44.12
N ILE A 238 -28.69 -10.25 44.40
CA ILE A 238 -27.59 -11.09 44.87
C ILE A 238 -27.06 -10.55 46.19
N GLY A 239 -27.09 -11.40 47.21
CA GLY A 239 -26.49 -11.13 48.50
C GLY A 239 -25.00 -11.41 48.51
N VAL A 240 -24.21 -10.51 49.09
CA VAL A 240 -22.76 -10.62 49.22
C VAL A 240 -22.36 -10.32 50.67
N VAL A 241 -21.57 -11.21 51.26
CA VAL A 241 -20.98 -11.03 52.59
C VAL A 241 -19.50 -10.75 52.43
N ASN A 242 -19.10 -9.55 52.81
CA ASN A 242 -17.72 -9.08 52.67
C ASN A 242 -16.97 -9.18 54.00
N ARG A 243 -15.64 -8.99 53.97
CA ARG A 243 -14.84 -8.86 55.20
C ARG A 243 -15.29 -7.66 56.03
N SER A 244 -15.40 -7.86 57.34
CA SER A 244 -15.61 -6.77 58.31
C SER A 244 -14.36 -5.90 58.44
N GLN A 245 -14.47 -4.72 59.05
CA GLN A 245 -13.31 -3.89 59.34
C GLN A 245 -12.30 -4.61 60.25
N ALA A 246 -12.78 -5.44 61.18
CA ALA A 246 -11.92 -6.26 62.03
C ALA A 246 -11.15 -7.32 61.22
N ASP A 247 -11.79 -7.94 60.23
CA ASP A 247 -11.14 -8.92 59.34
C ASP A 247 -10.08 -8.25 58.46
N ILE A 248 -10.34 -7.04 57.98
CA ILE A 248 -9.38 -6.25 57.19
C ILE A 248 -8.16 -5.91 58.07
N ASN A 249 -8.38 -5.44 59.29
CA ASN A 249 -7.30 -5.10 60.23
C ASN A 249 -6.47 -6.34 60.61
N LYS A 250 -7.08 -7.52 60.62
CA LYS A 250 -6.41 -8.82 60.85
C LYS A 250 -5.79 -9.42 59.58
N ASN A 251 -5.85 -8.73 58.43
CA ASN A 251 -5.37 -9.22 57.13
C ASN A 251 -5.93 -10.62 56.78
N VAL A 252 -7.21 -10.87 57.06
CA VAL A 252 -7.84 -12.14 56.69
C VAL A 252 -7.81 -12.31 55.17
N ASP A 253 -7.28 -13.45 54.72
CA ASP A 253 -7.15 -13.78 53.30
C ASP A 253 -8.52 -13.84 52.59
N MET A 254 -8.53 -13.47 51.31
CA MET A 254 -9.75 -13.39 50.52
C MET A 254 -10.35 -14.77 50.23
N ILE A 255 -9.52 -15.81 50.13
CA ILE A 255 -10.00 -17.20 49.97
C ILE A 255 -10.77 -17.63 51.23
N ALA A 256 -10.26 -17.28 52.41
CA ALA A 256 -10.95 -17.54 53.67
C ALA A 256 -12.24 -16.71 53.79
N ALA A 257 -12.25 -15.46 53.31
CA ALA A 257 -13.44 -14.62 53.26
C ALA A 257 -14.55 -15.22 52.38
N ARG A 258 -14.23 -15.65 51.14
CA ARG A 258 -15.18 -16.32 50.24
C ARG A 258 -15.71 -17.64 50.80
N ARG A 259 -14.87 -18.39 51.53
CA ARG A 259 -15.31 -19.61 52.22
C ARG A 259 -16.34 -19.29 53.31
N ARG A 260 -16.07 -18.28 54.14
CA ARG A 260 -17.01 -17.81 55.18
C ARG A 260 -18.31 -17.28 54.57
N GLU A 261 -18.25 -16.57 53.44
CA GLU A 261 -19.44 -16.13 52.71
C GLU A 261 -20.31 -17.33 52.29
N ARG A 262 -19.69 -18.36 51.70
CA ARG A 262 -20.40 -19.58 51.30
C ARG A 262 -21.00 -20.31 52.50
N GLU A 263 -20.24 -20.40 53.59
CA GLU A 263 -20.69 -21.01 54.84
C GLU A 263 -21.89 -20.26 55.41
N TYR A 264 -21.84 -18.92 55.47
CA TYR A 264 -22.92 -18.06 55.95
C TYR A 264 -24.24 -18.35 55.23
N PHE A 265 -24.24 -18.33 53.89
CA PHE A 265 -25.46 -18.60 53.13
C PHE A 265 -25.93 -20.06 53.25
N SER A 266 -25.02 -21.02 53.48
CA SER A 266 -25.39 -22.43 53.64
C SER A 266 -25.91 -22.81 55.03
N THR A 267 -25.52 -22.06 56.06
CA THR A 267 -25.81 -22.34 57.48
C THR A 267 -26.94 -21.49 58.03
N THR A 268 -27.16 -20.29 57.49
CA THR A 268 -28.24 -19.37 57.92
C THR A 268 -29.61 -19.89 57.44
N PRO A 269 -30.54 -20.24 58.34
CA PRO A 269 -31.83 -20.84 57.98
C PRO A 269 -32.63 -20.06 56.94
N GLU A 270 -32.64 -18.73 57.06
CA GLU A 270 -33.42 -17.79 56.23
C GLU A 270 -32.91 -17.70 54.79
N TYR A 271 -31.63 -18.02 54.54
CA TYR A 271 -30.99 -17.90 53.22
C TYR A 271 -30.55 -19.23 52.61
N LYS A 272 -30.70 -20.34 53.34
CA LYS A 272 -30.20 -21.66 52.95
C LYS A 272 -30.71 -22.14 51.59
N HIS A 273 -31.98 -21.88 51.27
CA HIS A 273 -32.57 -22.23 49.97
C HIS A 273 -32.05 -21.37 48.82
N LEU A 274 -31.48 -20.20 49.11
CA LEU A 274 -30.92 -19.28 48.13
C LEU A 274 -29.39 -19.44 47.95
N ALA A 275 -28.73 -20.25 48.79
CA ALA A 275 -27.27 -20.31 48.88
C ALA A 275 -26.53 -20.50 47.54
N GLN A 276 -27.09 -21.26 46.59
CA GLN A 276 -26.48 -21.49 45.28
C GLN A 276 -26.49 -20.26 44.35
N ARG A 277 -27.32 -19.26 44.65
CA ARG A 277 -27.53 -18.03 43.87
C ARG A 277 -26.93 -16.79 44.54
N MET A 278 -26.25 -16.96 45.68
CA MET A 278 -25.66 -15.89 46.47
C MET A 278 -24.14 -15.92 46.42
N GLY A 279 -23.54 -14.82 46.85
CA GLY A 279 -22.11 -14.67 47.02
C GLY A 279 -21.37 -14.04 45.83
N SER A 280 -20.18 -13.54 46.13
CA SER A 280 -19.30 -12.80 45.22
C SER A 280 -18.87 -13.61 43.97
N GLU A 281 -18.61 -14.92 44.12
CA GLU A 281 -18.25 -15.79 42.99
C GLU A 281 -19.42 -16.02 42.04
N HIS A 282 -20.64 -16.17 42.57
CA HIS A 282 -21.86 -16.31 41.76
C HIS A 282 -22.13 -15.02 40.98
N LEU A 283 -22.02 -13.87 41.66
CA LEU A 283 -22.15 -12.55 41.05
C LEU A 283 -21.20 -12.37 39.86
N ALA A 284 -19.92 -12.66 40.04
CA ALA A 284 -18.92 -12.53 38.97
C ALA A 284 -19.26 -13.39 37.74
N LYS A 285 -19.65 -14.65 37.94
CA LYS A 285 -20.06 -15.57 36.86
C LYS A 285 -21.32 -15.08 36.15
N MET A 286 -22.31 -14.59 36.90
CA MET A 286 -23.55 -14.05 36.33
C MET A 286 -23.28 -12.82 35.47
N LEU A 287 -22.50 -11.86 35.98
CA LEU A 287 -22.14 -10.64 35.26
C LEU A 287 -21.36 -10.94 33.99
N SER A 288 -20.38 -11.86 34.04
CA SER A 288 -19.60 -12.28 32.86
C SER A 288 -20.50 -12.90 31.78
N LYS A 289 -21.38 -13.83 32.15
CA LYS A 289 -22.34 -14.47 31.23
C LYS A 289 -23.32 -13.46 30.60
N HIS A 290 -23.81 -12.51 31.40
CA HIS A 290 -24.72 -11.49 30.91
C HIS A 290 -24.02 -10.51 29.97
N LEU A 291 -22.83 -10.02 30.36
CA LEU A 291 -22.01 -9.15 29.53
C LEU A 291 -21.70 -9.80 28.18
N GLU A 292 -21.36 -11.10 28.15
CA GLU A 292 -21.14 -11.83 26.89
C GLU A 292 -22.39 -11.84 26.00
N THR A 293 -23.57 -12.05 26.57
CA THR A 293 -24.85 -12.02 25.84
C THR A 293 -25.12 -10.64 25.22
N VAL A 294 -24.88 -9.57 25.98
CA VAL A 294 -25.04 -8.19 25.52
C VAL A 294 -24.03 -7.85 24.43
N ILE A 295 -22.76 -8.26 24.58
CA ILE A 295 -21.74 -8.08 23.54
C ILE A 295 -22.17 -8.78 22.25
N LYS A 296 -22.63 -10.03 22.33
CA LYS A 296 -23.09 -10.81 21.17
C LYS A 296 -24.22 -10.12 20.41
N SER A 297 -25.22 -9.57 21.11
CA SER A 297 -26.36 -8.91 20.46
C SER A 297 -26.00 -7.58 19.81
N ARG A 298 -24.94 -6.90 20.29
CA ARG A 298 -24.53 -5.57 19.82
C ARG A 298 -23.44 -5.57 18.74
N ILE A 299 -22.69 -6.65 18.57
CA ILE A 299 -21.62 -6.75 17.55
C ILE A 299 -22.06 -6.31 16.15
N PRO A 300 -23.22 -6.73 15.60
CA PRO A 300 -23.63 -6.30 14.26
C PRO A 300 -23.80 -4.78 14.14
N GLY A 301 -24.33 -4.15 15.19
CA GLY A 301 -24.47 -2.69 15.25
C GLY A 301 -23.11 -1.98 15.32
N ILE A 302 -22.18 -2.51 16.12
CA ILE A 302 -20.81 -1.98 16.23
C ILE A 302 -20.07 -2.12 14.89
N GLN A 303 -20.19 -3.25 14.20
CA GLN A 303 -19.58 -3.49 12.89
C GLN A 303 -20.11 -2.53 11.82
N SER A 304 -21.43 -2.26 11.83
CA SER A 304 -22.06 -1.28 10.94
C SER A 304 -21.56 0.14 11.22
N LEU A 305 -21.47 0.54 12.49
CA LEU A 305 -20.93 1.83 12.90
C LEU A 305 -19.48 2.00 12.44
N ILE A 306 -18.61 1.02 12.71
CA ILE A 306 -17.21 1.04 12.29
C ILE A 306 -17.10 1.17 10.77
N SER A 307 -17.82 0.34 10.02
CA SER A 307 -17.76 0.36 8.55
C SER A 307 -18.20 1.71 7.97
N LYS A 308 -19.26 2.30 8.54
CA LYS A 308 -19.73 3.64 8.17
C LYS A 308 -18.68 4.71 8.47
N THR A 309 -18.11 4.73 9.68
CA THR A 309 -17.10 5.72 10.07
C THR A 309 -15.80 5.56 9.29
N VAL A 310 -15.36 4.34 8.99
CA VAL A 310 -14.20 4.09 8.10
C VAL A 310 -14.40 4.77 6.75
N LEU A 311 -15.57 4.59 6.13
CA LEU A 311 -15.88 5.18 4.84
C LEU A 311 -15.95 6.72 4.90
N GLU A 312 -16.49 7.29 5.98
CA GLU A 312 -16.49 8.74 6.20
C GLU A 312 -15.08 9.30 6.35
N LEU A 313 -14.21 8.65 7.14
CA LEU A 313 -12.81 9.03 7.34
C LEU A 313 -11.98 8.90 6.04
N GLU A 314 -12.18 7.84 5.26
CA GLU A 314 -11.52 7.64 3.97
C GLU A 314 -11.91 8.71 2.96
N ASN A 315 -13.19 9.08 2.91
CA ASN A 315 -13.68 10.15 2.05
C ASN A 315 -13.10 11.51 2.45
N GLU A 316 -13.01 11.80 3.74
CA GLU A 316 -12.41 13.05 4.23
C GLU A 316 -10.90 13.11 3.94
N LEU A 317 -10.16 12.01 4.18
CA LEU A 317 -8.75 11.90 3.83
C LEU A 317 -8.49 12.04 2.33
N SER A 318 -9.36 11.47 1.49
CA SER A 318 -9.30 11.63 0.04
C SER A 318 -9.43 13.09 -0.39
N ARG A 319 -10.35 13.85 0.24
CA ARG A 319 -10.53 15.29 -0.01
C ARG A 319 -9.33 16.14 0.42
N LEU A 320 -8.69 15.77 1.53
CA LEU A 320 -7.50 16.46 2.01
C LEU A 320 -6.25 16.11 1.19
N GLY A 321 -6.28 15.04 0.38
CA GLY A 321 -5.15 14.59 -0.43
C GLY A 321 -4.15 13.70 0.32
N LYS A 322 -3.16 13.19 -0.40
CA LYS A 322 -2.17 12.24 0.14
C LYS A 322 -1.16 12.93 1.07
N PRO A 323 -0.65 12.24 2.10
CA PRO A 323 0.46 12.76 2.90
C PRO A 323 1.71 12.93 2.04
N ILE A 324 2.37 14.07 2.19
CA ILE A 324 3.62 14.37 1.50
C ILE A 324 4.74 13.64 2.23
N ALA A 325 5.60 12.94 1.49
CA ALA A 325 6.74 12.25 2.07
C ALA A 325 7.67 13.25 2.79
N ALA A 326 8.26 12.84 3.92
CA ALA A 326 9.14 13.70 4.70
C ALA A 326 10.49 13.95 3.99
N ASP A 327 10.96 12.96 3.24
CA ASP A 327 12.24 12.95 2.54
C ASP A 327 12.18 13.71 1.20
N ALA A 328 13.35 14.19 0.76
CA ALA A 328 13.48 14.96 -0.48
C ALA A 328 13.05 14.19 -1.73
N GLY A 329 13.29 12.87 -1.75
CA GLY A 329 12.97 12.01 -2.89
C GLY A 329 11.46 11.87 -3.10
N GLY A 330 10.73 11.59 -2.02
CA GLY A 330 9.26 11.54 -2.09
C GLY A 330 8.62 12.89 -2.42
N LYS A 331 9.17 14.01 -1.91
CA LYS A 331 8.72 15.37 -2.31
C LYS A 331 8.92 15.63 -3.80
N LEU A 332 10.10 15.28 -4.32
CA LEU A 332 10.39 15.40 -5.75
C LEU A 332 9.44 14.52 -6.58
N TYR A 333 9.18 13.29 -6.15
CA TYR A 333 8.24 12.39 -6.81
C TYR A 333 6.84 13.00 -6.88
N THR A 334 6.32 13.55 -5.78
CA THR A 334 5.01 14.22 -5.75
C THR A 334 4.96 15.40 -6.71
N ILE A 335 5.99 16.25 -6.73
CA ILE A 335 6.06 17.38 -7.67
C ILE A 335 6.06 16.88 -9.12
N MET A 336 6.84 15.85 -9.43
CA MET A 336 6.88 15.26 -10.78
C MET A 336 5.54 14.65 -11.19
N GLU A 337 4.82 14.00 -10.27
CA GLU A 337 3.49 13.44 -10.52
C GLU A 337 2.49 14.55 -10.89
N ILE A 338 2.48 15.64 -10.13
CA ILE A 338 1.63 16.81 -10.42
C ILE A 338 1.99 17.44 -11.77
N CYS A 339 3.28 17.59 -12.07
CA CYS A 339 3.73 18.13 -13.36
C CYS A 339 3.34 17.23 -14.54
N ARG A 340 3.33 15.90 -14.37
CA ARG A 340 2.87 14.96 -15.40
C ARG A 340 1.36 15.08 -15.66
N LEU A 341 0.56 15.28 -14.61
CA LEU A 341 -0.87 15.52 -14.76
C LEU A 341 -1.13 16.81 -15.55
N PHE A 342 -0.42 17.89 -15.22
CA PHE A 342 -0.46 19.14 -15.99
C PHE A 342 -0.06 18.93 -17.45
N ASP A 343 1.07 18.26 -17.71
CA ASP A 343 1.58 18.00 -19.06
C ASP A 343 0.61 17.15 -19.90
N GLN A 344 -0.05 16.17 -19.27
CA GLN A 344 -1.10 15.37 -19.89
C GLN A 344 -2.31 16.23 -20.28
N ILE A 345 -2.81 17.07 -19.37
CA ILE A 345 -3.95 17.97 -19.65
C ILE A 345 -3.60 18.99 -20.75
N TYR A 346 -2.37 19.50 -20.76
CA TYR A 346 -1.89 20.39 -21.81
C TYR A 346 -1.86 19.69 -23.18
N LYS A 347 -1.36 18.44 -23.25
CA LYS A 347 -1.36 17.62 -24.46
C LYS A 347 -2.77 17.33 -24.96
N GLU A 348 -3.72 17.08 -24.07
CA GLU A 348 -5.14 16.87 -24.42
C GLU A 348 -5.76 18.11 -25.06
N HIS A 349 -5.43 19.32 -24.58
CA HIS A 349 -5.85 20.57 -25.23
C HIS A 349 -5.23 20.75 -26.61
N LEU A 350 -3.96 20.40 -26.75
CA LEU A 350 -3.23 20.55 -28.01
C LEU A 350 -3.71 19.56 -29.08
N ASP A 351 -4.03 18.33 -28.67
CA ASP A 351 -4.53 17.25 -29.54
C ASP A 351 -6.02 17.37 -29.88
N GLY A 352 -6.73 18.34 -29.29
CA GLY A 352 -8.16 18.56 -29.53
C GLY A 352 -9.09 17.60 -28.78
N VAL A 353 -8.57 16.84 -27.81
CA VAL A 353 -9.40 16.10 -26.83
C VAL A 353 -10.15 17.10 -25.93
N ARG A 354 -9.49 18.22 -25.62
CA ARG A 354 -10.06 19.39 -24.94
C ARG A 354 -10.04 20.59 -25.90
N PRO A 355 -10.97 21.55 -25.74
CA PRO A 355 -11.11 22.69 -26.66
C PRO A 355 -9.93 23.66 -26.55
N GLY A 356 -9.40 24.13 -27.68
CA GLY A 356 -8.39 25.20 -27.74
C GLY A 356 -7.31 24.98 -28.80
N GLY A 357 -6.81 23.75 -28.98
CA GLY A 357 -5.79 23.45 -29.99
C GLY A 357 -6.29 23.62 -31.44
N ASP A 358 -7.60 23.49 -31.65
CA ASP A 358 -8.29 23.72 -32.92
C ASP A 358 -8.09 25.15 -33.46
N LYS A 359 -7.94 26.15 -32.57
CA LYS A 359 -7.66 27.54 -32.94
C LYS A 359 -6.35 27.72 -33.73
N ILE A 360 -5.39 26.81 -33.58
CA ILE A 360 -4.12 26.85 -34.33
C ILE A 360 -4.39 26.63 -35.83
N TYR A 361 -5.31 25.74 -36.18
CA TYR A 361 -5.72 25.53 -37.58
C TYR A 361 -6.34 26.80 -38.17
N TYR A 362 -7.09 27.57 -37.38
CA TYR A 362 -7.64 28.85 -37.84
C TYR A 362 -6.56 29.84 -38.26
N VAL A 363 -5.42 29.89 -37.56
CA VAL A 363 -4.27 30.73 -37.93
C VAL A 363 -3.73 30.31 -39.31
N PHE A 364 -3.59 29.01 -39.55
CA PHE A 364 -2.99 28.48 -40.79
C PHE A 364 -3.95 28.47 -41.98
N ASP A 365 -5.23 28.17 -41.76
CA ASP A 365 -6.21 28.00 -42.84
C ASP A 365 -6.88 29.33 -43.24
N ASN A 366 -6.94 30.31 -42.31
CA ASN A 366 -7.65 31.56 -42.52
C ASN A 366 -6.74 32.79 -42.40
N GLN A 367 -6.07 32.99 -41.26
CA GLN A 367 -5.34 34.24 -41.00
C GLN A 367 -4.14 34.42 -41.92
N LEU A 368 -3.25 33.43 -42.01
CA LEU A 368 -2.07 33.49 -42.85
C LEU A 368 -2.42 33.62 -44.35
N PRO A 369 -3.35 32.81 -44.92
CA PRO A 369 -3.75 32.97 -46.32
C PRO A 369 -4.40 34.32 -46.61
N ALA A 370 -5.20 34.86 -45.68
CA ALA A 370 -5.78 36.20 -45.82
C ALA A 370 -4.70 37.28 -45.79
N ALA A 371 -3.70 37.16 -44.91
CA ALA A 371 -2.58 38.08 -44.81
C ALA A 371 -1.72 38.07 -46.10
N LEU A 372 -1.43 36.89 -46.66
CA LEU A 372 -0.69 36.76 -47.92
C LEU A 372 -1.47 37.35 -49.11
N LYS A 373 -2.80 37.15 -49.17
CA LYS A 373 -3.65 37.74 -50.24
C LYS A 373 -3.76 39.26 -50.17
N ARG A 374 -3.60 39.85 -48.99
CA ARG A 374 -3.66 41.31 -48.78
C ARG A 374 -2.38 42.03 -49.17
N LEU A 375 -1.29 41.31 -49.44
CA LEU A 375 -0.05 41.92 -49.90
C LEU A 375 -0.29 42.58 -51.27
N GLN A 376 -0.17 43.90 -51.29
CA GLN A 376 -0.20 44.68 -52.53
C GLN A 376 1.21 44.88 -53.03
N PHE A 377 1.47 44.43 -54.25
CA PHE A 377 2.78 44.58 -54.90
C PHE A 377 2.85 45.83 -55.78
N ASP A 378 1.80 46.67 -55.81
CA ASP A 378 1.68 47.84 -56.70
C ASP A 378 2.83 48.84 -56.55
N LYS A 379 3.34 49.02 -55.33
CA LYS A 379 4.49 49.89 -55.06
C LYS A 379 5.78 49.30 -55.64
N GLN A 380 5.96 47.99 -55.49
CA GLN A 380 7.19 47.26 -55.85
C GLN A 380 7.24 46.97 -57.36
N LEU A 381 6.07 46.76 -57.97
CA LEU A 381 5.88 46.51 -59.40
C LEU A 381 5.27 47.71 -60.12
N SER A 382 5.47 48.93 -59.58
CA SER A 382 5.09 50.15 -60.27
C SER A 382 5.91 50.32 -61.55
N MET A 383 5.30 50.88 -62.60
CA MET A 383 5.99 51.07 -63.90
C MET A 383 7.28 51.87 -63.76
N GLU A 384 7.30 52.86 -62.86
CA GLU A 384 8.48 53.66 -62.57
C GLU A 384 9.60 52.83 -61.92
N ASN A 385 9.26 51.99 -60.94
CA ASN A 385 10.24 51.12 -60.27
C ASN A 385 10.76 50.01 -61.18
N ILE A 386 9.89 49.39 -61.99
CA ILE A 386 10.30 48.38 -62.96
C ILE A 386 11.26 48.98 -63.98
N ARG A 387 10.91 50.14 -64.56
CA ARG A 387 11.79 50.84 -65.51
C ARG A 387 13.15 51.13 -64.89
N LYS A 388 13.15 51.71 -63.69
CA LYS A 388 14.38 52.02 -62.95
C LYS A 388 15.26 50.78 -62.75
N LEU A 389 14.73 49.72 -62.14
CA LEU A 389 15.51 48.54 -61.77
C LEU A 389 15.98 47.71 -62.97
N ILE A 390 15.21 47.69 -64.06
CA ILE A 390 15.59 46.99 -65.30
C ILE A 390 16.68 47.77 -66.04
N THR A 391 16.52 49.09 -66.22
CA THR A 391 17.52 49.91 -66.91
C THR A 391 18.83 50.00 -66.11
N GLU A 392 18.76 50.09 -64.77
CA GLU A 392 19.96 50.02 -63.91
C GLU A 392 20.68 48.67 -64.00
N ALA A 393 19.95 47.57 -64.20
CA ALA A 393 20.51 46.24 -64.29
C ALA A 393 21.19 45.95 -65.66
N ASP A 394 20.65 46.50 -66.75
CA ASP A 394 21.19 46.30 -68.11
C ASP A 394 22.38 47.22 -68.45
N GLY A 395 22.54 48.35 -67.76
CA GLY A 395 23.69 49.24 -67.93
C GLY A 395 23.80 49.89 -69.32
N TYR A 396 25.03 50.25 -69.73
CA TYR A 396 25.30 51.04 -70.96
C TYR A 396 25.31 50.23 -72.28
N GLN A 397 25.29 48.89 -72.26
CA GLN A 397 25.31 48.03 -73.47
C GLN A 397 24.22 46.94 -73.44
N PRO A 398 22.99 47.23 -73.90
CA PRO A 398 21.83 46.32 -73.84
C PRO A 398 21.82 45.15 -74.86
N HIS A 399 22.97 44.65 -75.34
CA HIS A 399 23.02 43.97 -76.65
C HIS A 399 23.02 42.43 -76.69
N LEU A 400 23.11 41.66 -75.60
CA LEU A 400 23.33 40.20 -75.75
C LEU A 400 22.61 39.24 -74.77
N ILE A 401 22.09 39.70 -73.62
CA ILE A 401 21.53 38.82 -72.57
C ILE A 401 20.30 39.51 -71.92
N ALA A 402 19.29 38.76 -71.49
CA ALA A 402 18.11 39.30 -70.78
C ALA A 402 18.49 39.91 -69.40
N PRO A 403 17.75 40.93 -68.89
CA PRO A 403 18.02 41.65 -67.62
C PRO A 403 17.84 40.79 -66.35
N GLU A 404 18.57 39.68 -66.22
CA GLU A 404 18.42 38.70 -65.15
C GLU A 404 18.52 39.35 -63.76
N GLN A 405 19.47 40.27 -63.60
CA GLN A 405 19.72 40.98 -62.35
C GLN A 405 18.56 41.92 -61.96
N GLY A 406 17.84 42.47 -62.95
CA GLY A 406 16.67 43.32 -62.71
C GLY A 406 15.45 42.50 -62.27
N TYR A 407 15.22 41.33 -62.88
CA TYR A 407 14.22 40.36 -62.39
C TYR A 407 14.51 39.91 -60.95
N ARG A 408 15.77 39.58 -60.64
CA ARG A 408 16.19 39.20 -59.27
C ARG A 408 15.84 40.28 -58.25
N ARG A 409 16.20 41.54 -58.50
CA ARG A 409 15.91 42.67 -57.58
C ARG A 409 14.41 42.92 -57.40
N LEU A 410 13.62 42.82 -58.48
CA LEU A 410 12.16 43.00 -58.40
C LEU A 410 11.50 41.88 -57.58
N ILE A 411 11.90 40.63 -57.79
CA ILE A 411 11.40 39.48 -57.04
C ILE A 411 11.80 39.60 -55.56
N GLU A 412 13.07 39.89 -55.27
CA GLU A 412 13.57 40.07 -53.90
C GLU A 412 12.78 41.16 -53.15
N SER A 413 12.60 42.34 -53.77
CA SER A 413 11.84 43.43 -53.17
C SER A 413 10.37 43.09 -52.87
N SER A 414 9.80 42.14 -53.62
CA SER A 414 8.42 41.68 -53.44
C SER A 414 8.32 40.58 -52.39
N VAL A 415 9.21 39.57 -52.42
CA VAL A 415 9.17 38.41 -51.52
C VAL A 415 9.52 38.81 -50.07
N VAL A 416 10.40 39.80 -49.85
CA VAL A 416 10.74 40.30 -48.50
C VAL A 416 9.50 40.79 -47.74
N THR A 417 8.46 41.28 -48.43
CA THR A 417 7.21 41.73 -47.78
C THR A 417 6.45 40.60 -47.08
N ILE A 418 6.72 39.34 -47.42
CA ILE A 418 6.10 38.14 -46.83
C ILE A 418 6.60 37.89 -45.39
N ARG A 419 7.76 38.47 -45.00
CA ARG A 419 8.31 38.33 -43.64
C ARG A 419 7.33 38.79 -42.56
N GLY A 420 6.59 39.87 -42.80
CA GLY A 420 5.60 40.42 -41.86
C GLY A 420 4.47 39.42 -41.55
N PRO A 421 3.72 38.93 -42.56
CA PRO A 421 2.71 37.88 -42.38
C PRO A 421 3.25 36.60 -41.74
N ALA A 422 4.48 36.20 -42.09
CA ALA A 422 5.10 34.99 -41.53
C ALA A 422 5.40 35.14 -40.02
N GLU A 423 5.94 36.29 -39.61
CA GLU A 423 6.18 36.64 -38.21
C GLU A 423 4.87 36.75 -37.41
N ALA A 424 3.84 37.37 -37.98
CA ALA A 424 2.53 37.45 -37.34
C ALA A 424 1.90 36.07 -37.08
N ALA A 425 2.09 35.11 -37.98
CA ALA A 425 1.62 33.74 -37.79
C ALA A 425 2.37 33.00 -36.67
N VAL A 426 3.70 33.19 -36.56
CA VAL A 426 4.53 32.67 -35.45
C VAL A 426 4.02 33.19 -34.12
N ASP A 427 3.76 34.50 -34.03
CA ASP A 427 3.32 35.17 -32.80
C ASP A 427 1.89 34.80 -32.41
N ALA A 428 0.98 34.64 -33.39
CA ALA A 428 -0.39 34.20 -33.14
C ALA A 428 -0.44 32.78 -32.56
N VAL A 429 0.38 31.85 -33.07
CA VAL A 429 0.46 30.48 -32.51
C VAL A 429 1.04 30.50 -31.10
N HIS A 430 2.10 31.28 -30.84
CA HIS A 430 2.69 31.43 -29.51
C HIS A 430 1.66 31.90 -28.46
N ALA A 431 0.85 32.90 -28.81
CA ALA A 431 -0.22 33.40 -27.94
C ALA A 431 -1.25 32.32 -27.60
N LEU A 432 -1.63 31.48 -28.58
CA LEU A 432 -2.54 30.36 -28.36
C LEU A 432 -1.91 29.30 -27.44
N LEU A 433 -0.63 28.95 -27.63
CA LEU A 433 0.06 27.99 -26.76
C LEU A 433 0.11 28.48 -25.30
N LYS A 434 0.30 29.78 -25.07
CA LYS A 434 0.20 30.39 -23.72
C LYS A 434 -1.21 30.28 -23.13
N GLU A 435 -2.25 30.54 -23.93
CA GLU A 435 -3.64 30.36 -23.50
C GLU A 435 -3.88 28.91 -23.02
N LEU A 436 -3.35 27.92 -23.74
CA LEU A 436 -3.46 26.50 -23.37
C LEU A 436 -2.73 26.17 -22.07
N VAL A 437 -1.55 26.74 -21.81
CA VAL A 437 -0.84 26.59 -20.53
C VAL A 437 -1.72 27.09 -19.38
N HIS A 438 -2.33 28.28 -19.50
CA HIS A 438 -3.20 28.82 -18.44
C HIS A 438 -4.44 27.96 -18.17
N LYS A 439 -5.05 27.40 -19.22
CA LYS A 439 -6.17 26.45 -19.09
C LYS A 439 -5.73 25.17 -18.38
N ALA A 440 -4.63 24.56 -18.81
CA ALA A 440 -4.11 23.34 -18.20
C ALA A 440 -3.76 23.52 -16.72
N ILE A 441 -3.16 24.65 -16.33
CA ILE A 441 -2.90 24.98 -14.92
C ILE A 441 -4.21 25.04 -14.11
N SER A 442 -5.25 25.67 -14.66
CA SER A 442 -6.52 25.88 -13.96
C SER A 442 -7.32 24.59 -13.79
N GLU A 443 -7.17 23.66 -14.72
CA GLU A 443 -7.83 22.35 -14.74
C GLU A 443 -7.06 21.26 -13.98
N THR A 444 -5.81 21.51 -13.56
CA THR A 444 -5.03 20.58 -12.74
C THR A 444 -5.40 20.77 -11.25
N PRO A 445 -6.12 19.84 -10.61
CA PRO A 445 -6.66 20.03 -9.26
C PRO A 445 -5.55 20.12 -8.19
N GLU A 446 -4.46 19.37 -8.33
CA GLU A 446 -3.35 19.35 -7.38
C GLU A 446 -2.58 20.68 -7.39
N LEU A 447 -2.50 21.37 -8.53
CA LEU A 447 -1.90 22.71 -8.60
C LEU A 447 -2.74 23.78 -7.87
N LYS A 448 -4.01 23.52 -7.54
CA LYS A 448 -4.80 24.40 -6.67
C LYS A 448 -4.38 24.28 -5.20
N GLN A 449 -3.94 23.10 -4.79
CA GLN A 449 -3.49 22.81 -3.42
C GLN A 449 -2.10 23.40 -3.12
N TYR A 450 -1.27 23.56 -4.15
CA TYR A 450 0.12 24.05 -4.01
C TYR A 450 0.36 25.33 -4.82
N PRO A 451 0.03 26.53 -4.28
CA PRO A 451 0.15 27.79 -5.00
C PRO A 451 1.58 28.14 -5.45
N ALA A 452 2.58 27.79 -4.64
CA ALA A 452 3.99 28.00 -4.98
C ALA A 452 4.41 27.16 -6.18
N LEU A 453 4.09 25.86 -6.17
CA LEU A 453 4.34 24.97 -7.30
C LEU A 453 3.59 25.42 -8.56
N ARG A 454 2.34 25.88 -8.42
CA ARG A 454 1.53 26.42 -9.53
C ARG A 454 2.21 27.58 -10.25
N ALA A 455 2.80 28.52 -9.50
CA ALA A 455 3.50 29.65 -10.07
C ALA A 455 4.75 29.21 -10.83
N GLU A 456 5.57 28.33 -10.24
CA GLU A 456 6.82 27.84 -10.84
C GLU A 456 6.58 27.03 -12.12
N VAL A 457 5.61 26.11 -12.11
CA VAL A 457 5.26 25.32 -13.30
C VAL A 457 4.75 26.23 -14.43
N GLY A 458 3.94 27.24 -14.10
CA GLY A 458 3.45 28.19 -15.09
C GLY A 458 4.54 29.06 -15.70
N ASN A 459 5.45 29.59 -14.87
CA ASN A 459 6.59 30.38 -15.32
C ASN A 459 7.51 29.56 -16.23
N ALA A 460 7.85 28.34 -15.82
CA ALA A 460 8.72 27.47 -16.59
C ALA A 460 8.13 27.07 -17.96
N ALA A 461 6.82 26.78 -18.00
CA ALA A 461 6.13 26.48 -19.26
C ALA A 461 6.15 27.70 -20.21
N ILE A 462 5.88 28.90 -19.70
CA ILE A 462 5.91 30.14 -20.49
C ILE A 462 7.32 30.44 -21.02
N GLU A 463 8.35 30.27 -20.20
CA GLU A 463 9.75 30.47 -20.60
C GLU A 463 10.18 29.49 -21.70
N SER A 464 9.77 28.23 -21.62
CA SER A 464 9.98 27.25 -22.69
C SER A 464 9.32 27.66 -24.00
N LEU A 465 8.08 28.17 -23.94
CA LEU A 465 7.37 28.65 -25.13
C LEU A 465 8.07 29.85 -25.79
N GLU A 466 8.64 30.79 -25.01
CA GLU A 466 9.40 31.92 -25.57
C GLU A 466 10.62 31.45 -26.38
N ARG A 467 11.38 30.48 -25.85
CA ARG A 467 12.54 29.90 -26.57
C ARG A 467 12.13 29.20 -27.88
N MET A 468 10.98 28.51 -27.86
CA MET A 468 10.42 27.84 -29.03
C MET A 468 9.95 28.85 -30.08
N ARG A 469 9.30 29.94 -29.65
CA ARG A 469 8.89 31.07 -30.51
C ARG A 469 10.08 31.68 -31.23
N ASP A 470 11.16 32.01 -30.52
CA ASP A 470 12.36 32.62 -31.12
C ASP A 470 13.00 31.70 -32.17
N THR A 471 13.06 30.41 -31.88
CA THR A 471 13.58 29.39 -32.81
C THR A 471 12.69 29.28 -34.05
N SER A 472 11.37 29.24 -33.85
CA SER A 472 10.40 29.20 -34.94
C SER A 472 10.44 30.45 -35.80
N LYS A 473 10.58 31.63 -35.20
CA LYS A 473 10.68 32.90 -35.92
C LYS A 473 11.90 32.90 -36.85
N LYS A 474 13.06 32.49 -36.34
CA LYS A 474 14.29 32.37 -37.15
C LYS A 474 14.11 31.38 -38.30
N ALA A 475 13.62 30.18 -38.03
CA ALA A 475 13.42 29.14 -39.05
C ALA A 475 12.39 29.54 -40.11
N THR A 476 11.29 30.16 -39.70
CA THR A 476 10.23 30.61 -40.61
C THR A 476 10.70 31.76 -41.51
N LEU A 477 11.45 32.73 -40.98
CA LEU A 477 12.02 33.82 -41.78
C LEU A 477 13.10 33.32 -42.75
N GLN A 478 13.90 32.33 -42.34
CA GLN A 478 14.88 31.68 -43.22
C GLN A 478 14.21 31.02 -44.44
N LEU A 479 13.02 30.42 -44.30
CA LEU A 479 12.28 29.88 -45.45
C LEU A 479 11.94 30.97 -46.47
N VAL A 480 11.57 32.17 -46.00
CA VAL A 480 11.31 33.32 -46.89
C VAL A 480 12.60 33.79 -47.57
N ASP A 481 13.71 33.82 -46.84
CA ASP A 481 15.01 34.24 -47.36
C ASP A 481 15.57 33.25 -48.40
N MET A 482 15.31 31.95 -48.22
CA MET A 482 15.68 30.92 -49.20
C MET A 482 14.99 31.13 -50.55
N GLU A 483 13.70 31.47 -50.54
CA GLU A 483 12.93 31.78 -51.77
C GLU A 483 13.42 33.05 -52.47
N CYS A 484 14.09 33.96 -51.74
CA CYS A 484 14.74 35.15 -52.32
C CYS A 484 16.11 34.83 -52.95
N SER A 485 16.80 33.80 -52.46
CA SER A 485 18.22 33.57 -52.74
C SER A 485 18.50 32.81 -54.04
N TYR A 486 17.55 31.98 -54.51
CA TYR A 486 17.74 31.14 -55.69
C TYR A 486 16.51 31.13 -56.59
N LEU A 487 16.66 31.67 -57.80
CA LEU A 487 15.67 31.56 -58.87
C LEU A 487 16.05 30.38 -59.77
N THR A 488 15.08 29.54 -60.12
CA THR A 488 15.35 28.36 -60.94
C THR A 488 15.75 28.75 -62.36
N VAL A 489 16.71 28.02 -62.95
CA VAL A 489 17.09 28.21 -64.36
C VAL A 489 15.89 28.07 -65.30
N ASP A 490 14.93 27.22 -64.94
CA ASP A 490 13.69 27.03 -65.68
C ASP A 490 12.76 28.26 -65.66
N PHE A 491 12.82 29.10 -64.62
CA PHE A 491 12.10 30.38 -64.61
C PHE A 491 12.62 31.28 -65.73
N PHE A 492 13.94 31.42 -65.86
CA PHE A 492 14.57 32.24 -66.92
C PHE A 492 14.40 31.64 -68.32
N ARG A 493 14.40 30.31 -68.46
CA ARG A 493 14.14 29.64 -69.76
C ARG A 493 12.70 29.83 -70.26
N LYS A 494 11.74 30.03 -69.36
CA LYS A 494 10.33 30.25 -69.68
C LYS A 494 9.98 31.72 -69.90
N LEU A 495 10.93 32.65 -69.70
CA LEU A 495 10.76 34.03 -70.12
C LEU A 495 10.55 34.03 -71.64
N PRO A 496 9.54 34.73 -72.17
CA PRO A 496 9.29 34.67 -73.60
C PRO A 496 10.48 35.30 -74.32
N GLN A 497 11.12 34.52 -75.19
CA GLN A 497 12.21 34.98 -76.04
C GLN A 497 11.59 35.92 -77.08
N ASP A 498 11.81 37.23 -76.96
CA ASP A 498 11.42 38.19 -78.00
C ASP A 498 12.38 38.07 -79.20
N VAL A 499 12.34 36.92 -79.87
CA VAL A 499 13.09 36.67 -81.12
C VAL A 499 12.17 36.68 -82.35
N ASP A 500 10.84 36.54 -82.18
CA ASP A 500 9.94 36.48 -83.34
C ASP A 500 9.25 37.82 -83.62
N LYS A 501 9.99 38.71 -84.28
CA LYS A 501 9.56 39.48 -85.46
C LYS A 501 10.72 40.34 -85.96
N GLY A 502 11.25 39.99 -87.13
CA GLY A 502 12.21 40.81 -87.87
C GLY A 502 11.65 42.19 -88.19
N GLY A 503 11.93 43.16 -87.32
CA GLY A 503 11.68 44.58 -87.53
C GLY A 503 12.92 45.28 -88.07
N ASN A 504 12.71 46.22 -88.98
CA ASN A 504 13.74 46.99 -89.69
C ASN A 504 14.83 47.59 -88.75
N PRO A 505 16.09 47.72 -89.21
CA PRO A 505 17.23 48.15 -88.39
C PRO A 505 17.22 49.63 -87.97
N THR A 506 16.13 50.35 -88.22
CA THR A 506 16.01 51.81 -88.02
C THR A 506 15.27 52.21 -86.74
N HIS A 507 14.79 51.26 -85.92
CA HIS A 507 14.20 51.59 -84.61
C HIS A 507 15.30 51.84 -83.56
N SER A 508 15.21 53.00 -82.92
CA SER A 508 16.10 53.45 -81.84
C SER A 508 16.18 52.43 -80.69
N ILE A 509 17.37 52.28 -80.10
CA ILE A 509 17.63 51.45 -78.90
C ILE A 509 16.66 51.81 -77.75
N PHE A 510 16.11 53.03 -77.73
CA PHE A 510 15.11 53.48 -76.75
C PHE A 510 13.70 52.89 -76.93
N ASP A 511 13.35 52.31 -78.08
CA ASP A 511 12.03 51.68 -78.31
C ASP A 511 11.92 50.26 -77.72
N ARG A 512 13.03 49.66 -77.25
CA ARG A 512 13.05 48.28 -76.71
C ARG A 512 12.43 48.15 -75.31
N TYR A 513 12.59 49.15 -74.45
CA TYR A 513 11.91 49.22 -73.13
C TYR A 513 10.59 49.98 -73.22
N ASN A 514 9.82 49.72 -74.27
CA ASN A 514 8.48 50.29 -74.37
C ASN A 514 7.63 49.84 -73.17
N ASP A 515 6.58 50.62 -72.89
CA ASP A 515 5.72 50.35 -71.73
C ASP A 515 5.07 48.96 -71.79
N SER A 516 4.88 48.37 -72.99
CA SER A 516 4.37 47.01 -73.12
C SER A 516 5.36 45.94 -72.65
N TYR A 517 6.66 46.10 -72.91
CA TYR A 517 7.71 45.19 -72.48
C TYR A 517 7.85 45.22 -70.96
N LEU A 518 7.98 46.41 -70.37
CA LEU A 518 8.10 46.60 -68.92
C LEU A 518 6.85 46.10 -68.17
N ARG A 519 5.64 46.29 -68.72
CA ARG A 519 4.42 45.68 -68.17
C ARG A 519 4.50 44.15 -68.16
N ARG A 520 5.03 43.53 -69.23
CA ARG A 520 5.17 42.07 -69.30
C ARG A 520 6.16 41.53 -68.26
N ILE A 521 7.24 42.27 -67.99
CA ILE A 521 8.17 41.97 -66.88
C ILE A 521 7.40 41.98 -65.55
N GLY A 522 6.66 43.05 -65.26
CA GLY A 522 5.86 43.18 -64.05
C GLY A 522 4.87 42.01 -63.86
N THR A 523 4.13 41.63 -64.91
CA THR A 523 3.19 40.50 -64.87
C THR A 523 3.91 39.17 -64.62
N THR A 524 5.10 38.98 -65.19
CA THR A 524 5.89 37.75 -65.02
C THR A 524 6.44 37.63 -63.60
N VAL A 525 6.98 38.73 -63.06
CA VAL A 525 7.44 38.81 -61.67
C VAL A 525 6.27 38.56 -60.71
N LEU A 526 5.11 39.19 -60.94
CA LEU A 526 3.91 38.97 -60.14
C LEU A 526 3.47 37.50 -60.14
N SER A 527 3.49 36.84 -61.30
CA SER A 527 3.16 35.42 -61.42
C SER A 527 4.11 34.55 -60.60
N TYR A 528 5.42 34.83 -60.64
CA TYR A 528 6.41 34.12 -59.83
C TYR A 528 6.22 34.35 -58.33
N VAL A 529 6.03 35.60 -57.91
CA VAL A 529 5.79 35.95 -56.50
C VAL A 529 4.53 35.27 -55.97
N ASN A 530 3.46 35.17 -56.78
CA ASN A 530 2.25 34.44 -56.41
C ASN A 530 2.49 32.93 -56.27
N MET A 531 3.32 32.33 -57.12
CA MET A 531 3.75 30.93 -56.97
C MET A 531 4.52 30.71 -55.66
N VAL A 532 5.46 31.61 -55.34
CA VAL A 532 6.21 31.59 -54.06
C VAL A 532 5.26 31.74 -52.87
N CYS A 533 4.29 32.66 -52.92
CA CYS A 533 3.26 32.80 -51.89
C CYS A 533 2.46 31.51 -51.69
N ALA A 534 2.13 30.79 -52.78
CA ALA A 534 1.45 29.50 -52.70
C ALA A 534 2.32 28.40 -52.07
N SER A 535 3.63 28.39 -52.36
CA SER A 535 4.60 27.50 -51.70
C SER A 535 4.70 27.80 -50.20
N LEU A 536 4.98 29.06 -49.85
CA LEU A 536 5.17 29.51 -48.47
C LEU A 536 3.91 29.36 -47.61
N ARG A 537 2.70 29.48 -48.20
CA ARG A 537 1.43 29.16 -47.52
C ARG A 537 1.43 27.75 -46.93
N ASN A 538 2.13 26.80 -47.56
CA ASN A 538 2.22 25.42 -47.09
C ASN A 538 3.46 25.15 -46.23
N SER A 539 4.57 25.85 -46.48
CA SER A 539 5.85 25.62 -45.79
C SER A 539 5.92 26.34 -44.43
N ILE A 540 5.36 27.55 -44.31
CA ILE A 540 5.36 28.33 -43.06
C ILE A 540 4.64 27.59 -41.92
N PRO A 541 3.40 27.08 -42.09
CA PRO A 541 2.73 26.29 -41.04
C PRO A 541 3.55 25.08 -40.59
N LYS A 542 4.22 24.38 -41.51
CA LYS A 542 5.06 23.22 -41.18
C LYS A 542 6.25 23.61 -40.30
N SER A 543 6.88 24.75 -40.57
CA SER A 543 7.96 25.29 -39.72
C SER A 543 7.45 25.63 -38.33
N ILE A 544 6.33 26.36 -38.23
CA ILE A 544 5.73 26.74 -36.94
C ILE A 544 5.31 25.50 -36.15
N VAL A 545 4.68 24.52 -36.79
CA VAL A 545 4.30 23.27 -36.14
C VAL A 545 5.52 22.50 -35.66
N TYR A 546 6.57 22.40 -36.48
CA TYR A 546 7.78 21.68 -36.11
C TYR A 546 8.52 22.34 -34.94
N CYS A 547 8.72 23.66 -34.98
CA CYS A 547 9.53 24.38 -34.00
C CYS A 547 8.77 24.79 -32.73
N GLN A 548 7.46 25.01 -32.80
CA GLN A 548 6.66 25.42 -31.63
C GLN A 548 5.72 24.32 -31.18
N VAL A 549 4.73 23.94 -32.00
CA VAL A 549 3.61 23.08 -31.55
C VAL A 549 4.11 21.70 -31.12
N ARG A 550 4.95 21.07 -31.96
CA ARG A 550 5.50 19.74 -31.72
C ARG A 550 6.53 19.74 -30.59
N GLU A 551 7.35 20.78 -30.49
CA GLU A 551 8.32 20.90 -29.39
C GLU A 551 7.61 21.21 -28.07
N ALA A 552 6.63 22.12 -28.05
CA ALA A 552 5.80 22.37 -26.87
C ALA A 552 5.06 21.10 -26.41
N LYS A 553 4.66 20.21 -27.33
CA LYS A 553 4.10 18.91 -26.96
C LYS A 553 5.13 17.97 -26.33
N ARG A 554 6.39 18.06 -26.72
CA ARG A 554 7.44 17.09 -26.35
C ARG A 554 8.19 17.47 -25.09
N SER A 555 8.54 18.74 -24.95
CA SER A 555 9.62 19.19 -24.06
C SER A 555 9.26 20.42 -23.22
N LEU A 556 7.96 20.71 -23.03
CA LEU A 556 7.48 21.91 -22.32
C LEU A 556 8.16 22.12 -20.95
N LEU A 557 8.31 21.04 -20.18
CA LEU A 557 8.85 21.05 -18.82
C LEU A 557 10.23 20.37 -18.69
N ASP A 558 10.89 20.00 -19.78
CA ASP A 558 12.16 19.26 -19.70
C ASP A 558 13.26 20.04 -18.97
N HIS A 559 13.34 21.35 -19.23
CA HIS A 559 14.27 22.25 -18.53
C HIS A 559 13.90 22.38 -17.05
N PHE A 560 12.61 22.49 -16.75
CA PHE A 560 12.10 22.55 -15.38
C PHE A 560 12.47 21.28 -14.61
N PHE A 561 12.28 20.09 -15.18
CA PHE A 561 12.67 18.83 -14.55
C PHE A 561 14.18 18.74 -14.28
N THR A 562 15.00 19.27 -15.19
CA THR A 562 16.46 19.31 -15.03
C THR A 562 16.88 20.22 -13.86
N GLU A 563 16.23 21.38 -13.71
CA GLU A 563 16.49 22.30 -12.59
C GLU A 563 15.93 21.77 -11.26
N MET A 564 14.76 21.14 -11.28
CA MET A 564 14.13 20.52 -10.11
C MET A 564 14.99 19.42 -9.49
N GLY A 565 15.71 18.64 -10.30
CA GLY A 565 16.63 17.61 -9.83
C GLY A 565 17.84 18.15 -9.05
N LYS A 566 18.13 19.46 -9.15
CA LYS A 566 19.23 20.14 -8.45
C LYS A 566 18.79 20.80 -7.15
N LEU A 567 17.49 20.82 -6.84
CA LEU A 567 16.96 21.55 -5.68
C LEU A 567 17.14 20.80 -4.36
N GLU A 568 17.57 21.53 -3.35
CA GLU A 568 17.65 21.03 -1.98
C GLU A 568 16.26 20.84 -1.34
N GLN A 569 16.19 19.97 -0.33
CA GLN A 569 14.95 19.60 0.37
C GLN A 569 14.15 20.79 0.88
N LYS A 570 14.82 21.88 1.31
CA LYS A 570 14.16 23.09 1.83
C LYS A 570 13.37 23.81 0.74
N ARG A 571 13.92 23.90 -0.48
CA ARG A 571 13.21 24.49 -1.63
C ARG A 571 12.08 23.58 -2.12
N LEU A 572 12.30 22.26 -2.18
CA LEU A 572 11.24 21.29 -2.52
C LEU A 572 10.06 21.37 -1.55
N SER A 573 10.35 21.59 -0.27
CA SER A 573 9.32 21.77 0.76
C SER A 573 8.53 23.07 0.54
N ASN A 574 9.21 24.16 0.19
CA ASN A 574 8.53 25.43 -0.10
C ASN A 574 7.56 25.34 -1.29
N LEU A 575 7.87 24.52 -2.29
CA LEU A 575 6.99 24.29 -3.45
C LEU A 575 5.72 23.53 -3.04
N LEU A 576 5.84 22.65 -2.07
CA LEU A 576 4.78 21.82 -1.51
C LEU A 576 4.22 22.38 -0.20
N ASN A 577 4.39 23.68 0.08
CA ASN A 577 3.92 24.30 1.32
C ASN A 577 2.40 24.19 1.43
N GLU A 578 1.98 23.28 2.29
CA GLU A 578 0.60 23.05 2.67
C GLU A 578 0.27 23.81 3.95
N ASP A 579 -1.00 24.17 4.12
CA ASP A 579 -1.50 24.75 5.37
C ASP A 579 -1.23 23.80 6.56
N PRO A 580 -0.51 24.23 7.61
CA PRO A 580 -0.26 23.41 8.80
C PRO A 580 -1.53 22.81 9.42
N ALA A 581 -2.65 23.53 9.35
CA ALA A 581 -3.93 23.05 9.87
C ALA A 581 -4.47 21.84 9.06
N VAL A 582 -4.25 21.83 7.75
CA VAL A 582 -4.62 20.72 6.86
C VAL A 582 -3.74 19.50 7.15
N MET A 583 -2.44 19.72 7.35
CA MET A 583 -1.49 18.65 7.70
C MET A 583 -1.83 18.00 9.05
N GLU A 584 -2.11 18.81 10.07
CA GLU A 584 -2.49 18.34 11.42
C GLU A 584 -3.81 17.57 11.38
N ARG A 585 -4.83 18.12 10.70
CA ARG A 585 -6.12 17.45 10.50
C ARG A 585 -5.97 16.12 9.75
N ARG A 586 -5.17 16.06 8.69
CA ARG A 586 -4.88 14.81 7.96
C ARG A 586 -4.23 13.77 8.87
N SER A 587 -3.26 14.17 9.69
CA SER A 587 -2.59 13.28 10.64
C SER A 587 -3.55 12.72 11.69
N ALA A 588 -4.41 13.56 12.25
CA ALA A 588 -5.42 13.16 13.23
C ALA A 588 -6.43 12.15 12.62
N LEU A 589 -6.94 12.44 11.42
CA LEU A 589 -7.87 11.54 10.72
C LEU A 589 -7.22 10.21 10.34
N ALA A 590 -5.95 10.22 9.91
CA ALA A 590 -5.22 8.99 9.56
C ALA A 590 -5.04 8.07 10.78
N LYS A 591 -4.66 8.63 11.94
CA LYS A 591 -4.58 7.87 13.20
C LYS A 591 -5.92 7.29 13.61
N ARG A 592 -7.00 8.06 13.48
CA ARG A 592 -8.36 7.60 13.77
C ARG A 592 -8.78 6.47 12.82
N LEU A 593 -8.50 6.60 11.52
CA LEU A 593 -8.81 5.58 10.52
C LEU A 593 -8.07 4.26 10.79
N GLU A 594 -6.79 4.33 11.17
CA GLU A 594 -6.00 3.15 11.53
C GLU A 594 -6.62 2.38 12.70
N LEU A 595 -7.09 3.08 13.73
CA LEU A 595 -7.79 2.46 14.85
C LEU A 595 -9.09 1.76 14.40
N TYR A 596 -9.92 2.43 13.61
CA TYR A 596 -11.18 1.84 13.17
C TYR A 596 -10.95 0.61 12.28
N ARG A 597 -9.91 0.60 11.43
CA ARG A 597 -9.51 -0.58 10.65
C ARG A 597 -8.98 -1.71 11.54
N SER A 598 -8.20 -1.39 12.57
CA SER A 598 -7.75 -2.38 13.55
C SER A 598 -8.95 -3.00 14.29
N ALA A 599 -9.91 -2.18 14.73
CA ALA A 599 -11.14 -2.65 15.37
C ALA A 599 -11.99 -3.51 14.43
N GLN A 600 -12.11 -3.13 13.15
CA GLN A 600 -12.79 -3.91 12.11
C GLN A 600 -12.15 -5.30 11.95
N SER A 601 -10.83 -5.36 11.82
CA SER A 601 -10.09 -6.62 11.68
C SER A 601 -10.27 -7.55 12.89
N GLU A 602 -10.30 -7.00 14.11
CA GLU A 602 -10.49 -7.77 15.33
C GLU A 602 -11.94 -8.30 15.45
N ILE A 603 -12.94 -7.51 15.04
CA ILE A 603 -14.35 -7.96 14.99
C ILE A 603 -14.54 -9.04 13.95
N ASP A 604 -13.99 -8.86 12.74
CA ASP A 604 -14.09 -9.83 11.67
C ASP A 604 -13.45 -11.16 12.07
N ALA A 605 -12.27 -11.13 12.73
CA ALA A 605 -11.63 -12.34 13.24
C ALA A 605 -12.54 -13.15 14.20
N VAL A 606 -13.36 -12.47 15.01
CA VAL A 606 -14.29 -13.12 15.93
C VAL A 606 -15.60 -13.55 15.24
N ALA A 607 -16.11 -12.78 14.27
CA ALA A 607 -17.29 -13.14 13.49
C ALA A 607 -17.06 -14.41 12.64
N TRP A 608 -15.87 -14.55 12.05
CA TRP A 608 -15.45 -15.74 11.31
C TRP A 608 -15.39 -17.00 12.18
N SER A 609 -15.02 -16.87 13.46
CA SER A 609 -15.04 -18.00 14.42
C SER A 609 -16.45 -18.49 14.74
N LYS A 610 -17.48 -17.67 14.55
CA LYS A 610 -18.87 -17.99 14.90
C LYS A 610 -19.66 -18.56 13.71
N ALA A 611 -19.49 -17.99 12.51
CA ALA A 611 -20.04 -18.58 11.28
C ALA A 611 -19.53 -20.03 11.11
N ALA A 612 -18.25 -20.24 11.37
CA ALA A 612 -17.65 -21.57 11.39
C ALA A 612 -18.23 -22.52 12.46
N PHE A 613 -18.91 -22.04 13.50
CA PHE A 613 -19.47 -22.86 14.60
C PHE A 613 -20.98 -23.12 14.43
N GLU A 614 -21.73 -22.15 13.88
CA GLU A 614 -23.16 -22.31 13.55
C GLU A 614 -23.34 -23.21 12.31
N ASP A 615 -22.41 -23.18 11.36
CA ASP A 615 -22.38 -24.13 10.23
C ASP A 615 -22.06 -25.57 10.69
N ILE A 616 -21.26 -25.74 11.75
CA ILE A 616 -20.94 -27.06 12.33
C ILE A 616 -22.17 -27.71 13.00
N ASN A 617 -22.98 -26.93 13.72
CA ASN A 617 -24.14 -27.49 14.45
C ASN A 617 -25.32 -27.82 13.53
N LYS A 618 -25.47 -27.12 12.39
CA LYS A 618 -26.48 -27.46 11.38
C LYS A 618 -26.14 -28.75 10.62
N GLU A 619 -24.86 -29.04 10.42
CA GLU A 619 -24.42 -30.27 9.75
C GLU A 619 -24.46 -31.51 10.69
N GLU A 620 -24.50 -31.33 12.01
CA GLU A 620 -24.63 -32.44 12.98
C GLU A 620 -26.07 -33.00 13.10
N GLU A 621 -27.12 -32.19 12.87
CA GLU A 621 -28.52 -32.66 12.91
C GLU A 621 -28.95 -33.41 11.63
N GLU A 622 -28.26 -33.21 10.50
CA GLU A 622 -28.61 -33.82 9.20
C GLU A 622 -27.88 -35.15 8.90
N GLY A 623 -27.17 -35.73 9.87
CA GLY A 623 -26.66 -37.11 9.75
C GLY A 623 -25.66 -37.35 8.61
N HIS A 624 -25.02 -36.30 8.09
CA HIS A 624 -23.93 -36.42 7.14
C HIS A 624 -22.59 -36.40 7.88
N VAL A 625 -21.95 -37.57 7.98
CA VAL A 625 -20.58 -37.69 8.51
C VAL A 625 -19.60 -36.98 7.57
N VAL A 626 -19.20 -35.75 7.90
CA VAL A 626 -17.98 -35.14 7.35
C VAL A 626 -17.25 -34.33 8.45
N LYS A 627 -16.21 -34.93 9.03
CA LYS A 627 -15.18 -34.23 9.82
C LYS A 627 -14.14 -33.58 8.89
N TRP A 628 -14.15 -32.25 8.75
CA TRP A 628 -13.08 -31.33 8.23
C TRP A 628 -12.46 -31.61 6.83
N PRO A 629 -11.97 -30.55 6.14
CA PRO A 629 -12.41 -30.16 4.81
C PRO A 629 -11.99 -31.14 3.70
N LEU A 630 -12.99 -31.70 3.02
CA LEU A 630 -12.86 -32.56 1.85
C LEU A 630 -11.81 -32.04 0.84
N ARG A 631 -11.68 -30.71 0.68
CA ARG A 631 -10.74 -30.05 -0.23
C ARG A 631 -9.25 -30.38 0.01
N GLU A 632 -8.79 -30.53 1.25
CA GLU A 632 -7.36 -30.74 1.53
C GLU A 632 -6.96 -32.21 1.37
N ARG A 633 -7.85 -33.12 1.76
CA ARG A 633 -7.72 -34.56 1.46
C ARG A 633 -7.85 -34.82 -0.03
N ILE A 634 -8.79 -34.16 -0.70
CA ILE A 634 -8.91 -34.14 -2.17
C ILE A 634 -7.65 -33.56 -2.80
N LEU A 635 -7.06 -32.47 -2.32
CA LEU A 635 -5.84 -31.89 -2.91
C LEU A 635 -4.60 -32.76 -2.67
N ALA A 636 -4.46 -33.40 -1.51
CA ALA A 636 -3.37 -34.35 -1.24
C ALA A 636 -3.53 -35.64 -2.07
N PHE A 637 -4.77 -36.08 -2.31
CA PHE A 637 -5.08 -37.28 -3.10
C PHE A 637 -5.15 -37.02 -4.62
N LEU A 638 -5.60 -35.85 -5.06
CA LEU A 638 -5.73 -35.46 -6.46
C LEU A 638 -4.59 -34.60 -6.98
N GLY A 639 -3.76 -33.97 -6.15
CA GLY A 639 -2.66 -33.09 -6.61
C GLY A 639 -1.64 -33.83 -7.49
N PRO A 640 -0.99 -34.89 -6.96
CA PRO A 640 -0.14 -35.76 -7.76
C PRO A 640 -0.89 -36.52 -8.87
N TYR A 641 -2.19 -36.77 -8.72
CA TYR A 641 -3.01 -37.49 -9.71
C TYR A 641 -3.63 -36.57 -10.80
N THR A 642 -3.72 -35.26 -10.61
CA THR A 642 -4.11 -34.29 -11.66
C THR A 642 -3.01 -34.17 -12.71
N TYR A 643 -1.78 -34.50 -12.34
CA TYR A 643 -0.67 -34.72 -13.28
C TYR A 643 -0.90 -35.94 -14.20
N LEU A 644 -1.64 -36.98 -13.77
CA LEU A 644 -2.05 -38.07 -14.67
C LEU A 644 -3.07 -37.59 -15.74
N LEU A 645 -3.93 -36.62 -15.41
CA LEU A 645 -4.87 -36.01 -16.35
C LEU A 645 -4.18 -35.11 -17.40
N LEU A 646 -2.96 -34.62 -17.14
CA LEU A 646 -2.14 -33.81 -18.07
C LEU A 646 -1.81 -34.53 -19.38
N ILE A 647 -1.83 -35.87 -19.37
CA ILE A 647 -1.24 -36.71 -20.43
C ILE A 647 -2.28 -37.68 -21.01
N GLY A 648 -3.51 -37.66 -20.48
CA GLY A 648 -4.64 -38.51 -20.89
C GLY A 648 -5.30 -38.09 -22.20
N ARG A 649 -4.54 -37.99 -23.30
CA ARG A 649 -5.04 -38.06 -24.68
C ARG A 649 -4.03 -38.76 -25.60
N SER A 650 -3.58 -39.96 -25.24
CA SER A 650 -3.03 -40.94 -26.21
C SER A 650 -2.93 -42.33 -25.59
N SER A 651 -3.58 -43.29 -26.22
CA SER A 651 -3.68 -44.69 -25.81
C SER A 651 -2.35 -45.43 -25.96
N VAL A 652 -1.50 -45.49 -24.92
CA VAL A 652 -0.44 -46.52 -24.80
C VAL A 652 -0.21 -46.82 -23.32
N ILE A 653 -0.34 -48.09 -22.92
CA ILE A 653 0.01 -48.59 -21.59
C ILE A 653 1.55 -48.55 -21.47
N ILE A 654 2.08 -47.49 -20.87
CA ILE A 654 3.49 -47.39 -20.45
C ILE A 654 3.55 -47.81 -18.97
N SER A 655 4.53 -48.64 -18.57
CA SER A 655 4.68 -49.02 -17.16
C SER A 655 4.93 -47.78 -16.29
N TYR A 656 4.40 -47.75 -15.06
CA TYR A 656 4.54 -46.63 -14.11
C TYR A 656 6.01 -46.17 -13.94
N ASN A 657 6.97 -47.10 -14.01
CA ASN A 657 8.39 -46.81 -13.94
C ASN A 657 8.93 -46.10 -15.19
N ALA A 658 8.54 -46.54 -16.39
CA ALA A 658 8.88 -45.86 -17.64
C ALA A 658 8.20 -44.48 -17.76
N TYR A 659 7.04 -44.30 -17.12
CA TYR A 659 6.30 -43.04 -17.04
C TYR A 659 6.99 -42.00 -16.14
N VAL A 660 7.49 -42.37 -14.96
CA VAL A 660 8.26 -41.45 -14.09
C VAL A 660 9.55 -41.01 -14.77
N LEU A 661 10.24 -41.89 -15.48
CA LEU A 661 11.43 -41.54 -16.26
C LEU A 661 11.09 -40.63 -17.45
N GLY A 662 10.01 -40.92 -18.19
CA GLY A 662 9.50 -40.05 -19.26
C GLY A 662 8.96 -38.71 -18.78
N SER A 663 8.55 -38.60 -17.51
CA SER A 663 8.20 -37.32 -16.88
C SER A 663 9.43 -36.43 -16.68
N MET A 664 10.57 -37.00 -16.30
CA MET A 664 11.77 -36.23 -16.03
C MET A 664 12.50 -35.80 -17.31
N THR A 665 12.14 -36.31 -18.49
CA THR A 665 12.68 -35.87 -19.78
C THR A 665 11.83 -34.79 -20.46
N ASN A 666 10.59 -34.58 -20.03
CA ASN A 666 9.69 -33.56 -20.59
C ASN A 666 9.70 -32.27 -19.75
N VAL A 667 10.02 -31.14 -20.38
CA VAL A 667 10.12 -29.82 -19.73
C VAL A 667 8.83 -29.41 -19.00
N HIS A 668 7.64 -29.72 -19.53
CA HIS A 668 6.36 -29.40 -18.89
C HIS A 668 6.14 -30.20 -17.60
N HIS A 669 6.64 -31.43 -17.57
CA HIS A 669 6.53 -32.32 -16.44
C HIS A 669 7.53 -31.96 -15.34
N ARG A 670 8.77 -31.57 -15.69
CA ARG A 670 9.76 -31.06 -14.73
C ARG A 670 9.23 -29.89 -13.90
N ARG A 671 8.52 -28.94 -14.56
CA ARG A 671 7.82 -27.83 -13.88
C ARG A 671 6.84 -28.34 -12.83
N SER A 672 5.96 -29.27 -13.20
CA SER A 672 4.94 -29.81 -12.30
C SER A 672 5.56 -30.58 -11.14
N VAL A 673 6.61 -31.37 -11.39
CA VAL A 673 7.39 -32.06 -10.36
C VAL A 673 7.99 -31.05 -9.37
N ALA A 674 8.71 -30.04 -9.85
CA ALA A 674 9.32 -29.03 -8.99
C ALA A 674 8.27 -28.28 -8.14
N ALA A 675 7.13 -27.92 -8.74
CA ALA A 675 6.05 -27.26 -8.02
C ALA A 675 5.41 -28.17 -6.94
N CYS A 676 5.22 -29.47 -7.23
CA CYS A 676 4.73 -30.45 -6.27
C CYS A 676 5.71 -30.67 -5.10
N LEU A 677 7.02 -30.72 -5.37
CA LEU A 677 8.03 -30.85 -4.32
C LEU A 677 8.05 -29.60 -3.41
N VAL A 678 7.90 -28.40 -3.96
CA VAL A 678 7.74 -27.16 -3.16
C VAL A 678 6.46 -27.21 -2.32
N GLN A 679 5.36 -27.70 -2.90
CA GLN A 679 4.10 -27.90 -2.15
C GLN A 679 4.26 -28.92 -1.02
N GLY A 680 5.07 -29.96 -1.22
CA GLY A 680 5.45 -30.92 -0.18
C GLY A 680 6.02 -30.22 1.06
N VAL A 681 6.85 -29.18 0.89
CA VAL A 681 7.39 -28.39 2.00
C VAL A 681 6.31 -27.60 2.75
N TYR A 682 5.33 -27.01 2.03
CA TYR A 682 4.19 -26.35 2.68
C TYR A 682 3.37 -27.31 3.54
N ILE A 683 3.12 -28.52 3.04
CA ILE A 683 2.35 -29.52 3.77
C ILE A 683 3.18 -30.11 4.93
N LEU A 684 4.49 -30.26 4.76
CA LEU A 684 5.40 -30.73 5.81
C LEU A 684 5.41 -29.80 7.03
N GLU A 685 5.49 -28.48 6.82
CA GLU A 685 5.37 -27.50 7.92
C GLU A 685 3.97 -27.50 8.54
N ARG A 686 2.94 -27.75 7.74
CA ARG A 686 1.56 -27.82 8.23
C ARG A 686 1.29 -29.09 9.04
N ASP A 687 1.87 -30.21 8.65
CA ASP A 687 1.84 -31.45 9.41
C ASP A 687 2.59 -31.27 10.74
N ARG A 688 3.70 -30.50 10.78
CA ARG A 688 4.35 -30.08 12.04
C ARG A 688 3.43 -29.23 12.93
N GLN A 689 2.84 -28.17 12.39
CA GLN A 689 1.94 -27.27 13.13
C GLN A 689 0.72 -28.01 13.71
N LEU A 690 0.24 -29.03 13.00
CA LEU A 690 -0.93 -29.82 13.39
C LEU A 690 -0.57 -31.15 14.08
N GLN A 691 0.71 -31.37 14.41
CA GLN A 691 1.22 -32.59 15.06
C GLN A 691 0.76 -33.89 14.37
N ARG A 692 0.73 -33.89 13.03
CA ARG A 692 0.40 -35.09 12.24
C ARG A 692 1.65 -35.93 12.04
N HIS A 693 1.58 -37.19 12.46
CA HIS A 693 2.68 -38.15 12.36
C HIS A 693 2.27 -39.37 11.54
N GLU A 694 3.24 -39.95 10.83
CA GLU A 694 3.12 -41.24 10.11
C GLU A 694 1.86 -41.36 9.25
N SER A 695 0.90 -42.21 9.64
CA SER A 695 -0.34 -42.51 8.89
C SER A 695 -1.29 -41.31 8.74
N GLN A 696 -1.10 -40.24 9.53
CA GLN A 696 -1.87 -39.00 9.43
C GLN A 696 -1.17 -37.90 8.63
N ALA A 697 0.11 -38.11 8.26
CA ALA A 697 0.88 -37.12 7.49
C ALA A 697 0.35 -37.02 6.06
N LEU A 698 0.13 -35.79 5.59
CA LEU A 698 -0.35 -35.49 4.24
C LEU A 698 0.79 -35.06 3.30
N ALA A 699 1.98 -34.83 3.83
CA ALA A 699 3.15 -34.42 3.06
C ALA A 699 3.73 -35.54 2.16
N PRO A 700 3.85 -36.83 2.58
CA PRO A 700 4.54 -37.87 1.80
C PRO A 700 4.09 -38.06 0.34
N PRO A 701 2.79 -38.04 0.00
CA PRO A 701 2.31 -38.20 -1.37
C PRO A 701 2.89 -37.18 -2.37
N TRP A 702 3.31 -36.00 -1.91
CA TRP A 702 3.83 -34.93 -2.79
C TRP A 702 5.20 -35.22 -3.40
N TRP A 703 5.98 -36.13 -2.82
CA TRP A 703 7.28 -36.54 -3.36
C TRP A 703 7.36 -38.04 -3.69
N GLU A 704 6.68 -38.90 -2.92
CA GLU A 704 6.71 -40.37 -3.15
C GLU A 704 6.11 -40.74 -4.50
N PHE A 705 5.08 -40.02 -4.94
CA PHE A 705 4.47 -40.21 -6.27
C PHE A 705 5.49 -40.08 -7.42
N PHE A 706 6.51 -39.24 -7.24
CA PHE A 706 7.57 -38.99 -8.21
C PHE A 706 8.86 -39.78 -7.92
N GLN A 707 8.80 -40.82 -7.07
CA GLN A 707 9.95 -41.64 -6.67
C GLN A 707 11.06 -40.84 -5.95
N PHE A 708 10.68 -39.77 -5.26
CA PHE A 708 11.56 -39.07 -4.35
C PHE A 708 11.38 -39.58 -2.91
N LYS A 709 12.43 -39.44 -2.10
CA LYS A 709 12.41 -39.64 -0.66
C LYS A 709 12.85 -38.36 0.03
N LEU A 710 12.17 -37.98 1.12
CA LEU A 710 12.63 -36.90 1.99
C LEU A 710 13.93 -37.33 2.71
N LEU A 711 15.03 -36.61 2.42
CA LEU A 711 16.35 -36.86 3.02
C LEU A 711 16.55 -35.99 4.27
N HIS A 712 16.25 -34.69 4.16
CA HIS A 712 16.50 -33.74 5.23
C HIS A 712 15.46 -32.61 5.25
N GLN A 713 15.10 -32.15 6.44
CA GLN A 713 14.20 -31.01 6.65
C GLN A 713 15.05 -29.80 7.03
N LEU A 714 14.87 -28.67 6.35
CA LEU A 714 15.52 -27.41 6.69
C LEU A 714 14.60 -26.64 7.64
N LYS A 715 15.03 -26.53 8.90
CA LYS A 715 14.31 -25.87 9.98
C LYS A 715 15.00 -24.56 10.33
N ASP A 716 14.24 -23.52 10.62
CA ASP A 716 14.79 -22.26 11.11
C ASP A 716 15.18 -22.42 12.58
N ASP A 717 16.37 -21.98 12.96
CA ASP A 717 16.88 -22.08 14.34
C ASP A 717 16.12 -21.15 15.30
N ALA A 718 15.41 -20.14 14.78
CA ALA A 718 14.66 -19.19 15.58
C ALA A 718 13.30 -19.71 16.08
N ASP A 719 12.53 -20.38 15.23
CA ASP A 719 11.13 -20.78 15.50
C ASP A 719 10.85 -22.28 15.21
N PHE A 720 11.89 -23.03 14.82
CA PHE A 720 11.82 -24.44 14.40
C PHE A 720 10.85 -24.70 13.24
N SER A 721 10.42 -23.67 12.51
CA SER A 721 9.56 -23.82 11.35
C SER A 721 10.34 -24.45 10.21
N ILE A 722 9.69 -25.40 9.53
CA ILE A 722 10.25 -26.03 8.35
C ILE A 722 10.04 -25.08 7.17
N PHE A 723 11.12 -24.60 6.58
CA PHE A 723 11.09 -23.65 5.47
C PHE A 723 11.62 -24.25 4.16
N GLY A 724 12.31 -25.38 4.24
CA GLY A 724 12.82 -26.11 3.09
C GLY A 724 12.98 -27.61 3.33
N ALA A 725 13.24 -28.35 2.26
CA ALA A 725 13.50 -29.79 2.31
C ALA A 725 14.48 -30.22 1.21
N ILE A 726 15.21 -31.29 1.48
CA ILE A 726 16.07 -31.97 0.51
C ILE A 726 15.43 -33.32 0.18
N TYR A 727 15.16 -33.53 -1.10
CA TYR A 727 14.61 -34.76 -1.65
C TYR A 727 15.68 -35.52 -2.43
N GLU A 728 15.73 -36.84 -2.29
CA GLU A 728 16.59 -37.74 -3.07
C GLU A 728 15.74 -38.56 -4.05
N PHE A 729 16.12 -38.57 -5.32
CA PHE A 729 15.48 -39.42 -6.33
C PHE A 729 15.98 -40.87 -6.20
N LYS A 730 15.06 -41.82 -6.12
CA LYS A 730 15.34 -43.26 -6.06
C LYS A 730 14.81 -43.92 -7.34
N PRO A 731 15.67 -44.13 -8.37
CA PRO A 731 15.24 -44.75 -9.62
C PRO A 731 14.85 -46.23 -9.40
N PRO A 732 13.99 -46.79 -10.27
CA PRO A 732 13.68 -48.21 -10.28
C PRO A 732 14.95 -49.08 -10.48
N PRO A 733 14.98 -50.34 -10.00
CA PRO A 733 16.15 -51.23 -10.04
C PRO A 733 16.72 -51.52 -11.45
N SER A 734 15.98 -51.19 -12.51
CA SER A 734 16.33 -51.45 -13.91
C SER A 734 17.23 -50.39 -14.57
N HIS A 735 17.60 -49.31 -13.87
CA HIS A 735 18.46 -48.24 -14.42
C HIS A 735 19.70 -48.01 -13.57
N SER A 736 20.86 -47.93 -14.24
CA SER A 736 22.14 -47.61 -13.59
C SER A 736 22.22 -46.11 -13.24
N HIS A 737 22.84 -45.78 -12.11
CA HIS A 737 22.97 -44.38 -11.67
C HIS A 737 23.79 -43.49 -12.62
N SER A 738 24.66 -44.08 -13.46
CA SER A 738 25.47 -43.34 -14.44
C SER A 738 24.68 -42.87 -15.66
N ASP A 739 23.60 -43.57 -16.04
CA ASP A 739 22.81 -43.24 -17.24
C ASP A 739 21.85 -42.06 -17.00
N LEU A 740 21.35 -41.90 -15.77
CA LEU A 740 20.34 -40.88 -15.40
C LEU A 740 20.85 -39.43 -15.46
N SER A 741 22.15 -39.22 -15.19
CA SER A 741 22.76 -37.88 -15.24
C SER A 741 22.89 -37.34 -16.66
N LYS A 742 22.97 -38.22 -17.68
CA LYS A 742 23.02 -37.84 -19.09
C LYS A 742 21.66 -37.38 -19.62
N ASP A 743 20.56 -37.80 -19.00
CA ASP A 743 19.19 -37.43 -19.36
C ASP A 743 18.66 -36.18 -18.63
N GLY A 744 19.52 -35.52 -17.82
CA GLY A 744 19.18 -34.31 -17.09
C GLY A 744 18.20 -34.52 -15.94
N ILE A 745 18.20 -35.70 -15.33
CA ILE A 745 17.38 -36.04 -14.16
C ILE A 745 18.19 -35.76 -12.88
N PRO A 746 17.66 -34.99 -11.92
CA PRO A 746 18.39 -34.66 -10.70
C PRO A 746 18.44 -35.87 -9.77
N ARG A 747 19.56 -36.06 -9.09
CA ARG A 747 19.62 -36.98 -7.96
C ARG A 747 19.02 -36.34 -6.71
N TYR A 748 19.16 -35.03 -6.55
CA TYR A 748 18.64 -34.30 -5.41
C TYR A 748 17.90 -33.03 -5.81
N VAL A 749 16.82 -32.72 -5.08
CA VAL A 749 16.08 -31.46 -5.22
C VAL A 749 16.05 -30.77 -3.87
N ILE A 750 16.50 -29.51 -3.83
CA ILE A 750 16.40 -28.64 -2.66
C ILE A 750 15.24 -27.68 -2.91
N ALA A 751 14.17 -27.81 -2.13
CA ALA A 751 12.93 -27.06 -2.30
C ALA A 751 12.67 -26.12 -1.11
N PHE A 752 12.21 -24.90 -1.39
CA PHE A 752 11.89 -23.89 -0.38
C PHE A 752 10.44 -23.39 -0.50
N ARG A 753 9.71 -23.37 0.62
CA ARG A 753 8.37 -22.76 0.67
C ARG A 753 8.45 -21.24 0.81
N GLY A 754 7.35 -20.57 0.48
CA GLY A 754 7.10 -19.17 0.76
C GLY A 754 6.27 -18.96 2.04
N THR A 755 5.70 -17.77 2.19
CA THR A 755 5.02 -17.30 3.41
C THR A 755 3.73 -18.08 3.73
N LEU A 756 3.58 -18.54 4.98
CA LEU A 756 2.36 -19.17 5.49
C LEU A 756 1.44 -18.14 6.17
N THR A 757 0.16 -18.09 5.79
CA THR A 757 -0.82 -17.10 6.28
C THR A 757 -1.44 -17.43 7.65
N LYS A 758 -0.87 -18.37 8.42
CA LYS A 758 -1.39 -18.83 9.73
C LYS A 758 -0.47 -18.43 10.90
N PRO A 759 -1.03 -18.15 12.09
CA PRO A 759 -0.38 -17.33 13.12
C PRO A 759 0.97 -17.83 13.64
N ASP A 760 1.21 -19.14 13.73
CA ASP A 760 2.40 -19.67 14.43
C ASP A 760 3.73 -19.45 13.69
N SER A 761 3.71 -19.27 12.36
CA SER A 761 4.92 -19.00 11.54
C SER A 761 4.83 -17.69 10.75
N PHE A 762 3.71 -16.96 10.84
CA PHE A 762 3.43 -15.77 10.03
C PHE A 762 4.29 -14.56 10.41
N SER A 763 4.59 -14.34 11.69
CA SER A 763 5.36 -13.19 12.17
C SER A 763 6.80 -13.18 11.64
N ARG A 764 7.45 -14.35 11.63
CA ARG A 764 8.82 -14.52 11.13
C ARG A 764 8.88 -14.52 9.61
N ASP A 765 7.91 -15.12 8.92
CA ASP A 765 7.83 -15.05 7.46
C ASP A 765 7.62 -13.60 6.97
N LEU A 766 6.82 -12.78 7.68
CA LEU A 766 6.64 -11.36 7.38
C LEU A 766 7.89 -10.51 7.67
N GLU A 767 8.64 -10.83 8.73
CA GLU A 767 9.94 -10.21 9.02
C GLU A 767 10.94 -10.45 7.87
N LEU A 768 10.93 -11.65 7.29
CA LEU A 768 11.75 -11.98 6.12
C LEU A 768 11.31 -11.26 4.84
N ASP A 769 10.00 -11.06 4.65
CA ASP A 769 9.46 -10.22 3.57
C ASP A 769 9.90 -8.75 3.73
N VAL A 770 10.04 -8.24 4.97
CA VAL A 770 10.63 -6.92 5.25
C VAL A 770 12.13 -6.90 4.96
N HIS A 771 12.87 -7.96 5.29
CA HIS A 771 14.29 -8.08 4.94
C HIS A 771 14.51 -8.17 3.42
N LEU A 772 13.63 -8.83 2.67
CA LEU A 772 13.65 -8.85 1.21
C LEU A 772 13.57 -7.44 0.61
N ILE A 773 12.65 -6.59 1.12
CA ILE A 773 12.50 -5.19 0.67
C ILE A 773 13.76 -4.36 0.97
N ARG A 774 14.47 -4.68 2.05
CA ARG A 774 15.71 -4.00 2.46
C ARG A 774 16.99 -4.63 1.88
N ASN A 775 16.89 -5.56 0.93
CA ASN A 775 18.01 -6.38 0.41
C ASN A 775 18.79 -7.17 1.50
N GLY A 776 18.20 -7.39 2.68
CA GLY A 776 18.83 -8.02 3.83
C GLY A 776 18.61 -9.54 3.96
N LEU A 777 18.04 -10.23 2.95
CA LEU A 777 17.74 -11.66 3.03
C LEU A 777 18.99 -12.52 3.28
N HIS A 778 20.15 -12.08 2.80
CA HIS A 778 21.44 -12.76 2.98
C HIS A 778 21.94 -12.78 4.45
N LEU A 779 21.36 -11.95 5.32
CA LEU A 779 21.72 -11.83 6.74
C LEU A 779 20.83 -12.70 7.65
N THR A 780 19.99 -13.56 7.07
CA THR A 780 18.96 -14.32 7.81
C THR A 780 19.44 -15.74 8.09
N SER A 781 19.07 -16.28 9.26
CA SER A 781 19.36 -17.67 9.66
C SER A 781 18.91 -18.69 8.62
N ARG A 782 17.70 -18.50 8.07
CA ARG A 782 17.16 -19.36 7.01
C ARG A 782 18.01 -19.36 5.74
N PHE A 783 18.53 -18.20 5.34
CA PHE A 783 19.42 -18.13 4.18
C PHE A 783 20.75 -18.83 4.45
N GLU A 784 21.35 -18.64 5.63
CA GLU A 784 22.59 -19.30 6.02
C GLU A 784 22.46 -20.83 5.98
N ILE A 785 21.38 -21.36 6.55
CA ILE A 785 21.04 -22.79 6.50
C ILE A 785 20.81 -23.24 5.06
N ALA A 786 20.09 -22.45 4.26
CA ALA A 786 19.81 -22.76 2.85
C ALA A 786 21.09 -22.82 2.01
N ILE A 787 21.96 -21.81 2.08
CA ILE A 787 23.19 -21.77 1.29
C ILE A 787 24.17 -22.86 1.73
N GLN A 788 24.23 -23.18 3.03
CA GLN A 788 25.05 -24.27 3.52
C GLN A 788 24.54 -25.62 3.02
N ALA A 789 23.23 -25.85 3.02
CA ALA A 789 22.61 -27.05 2.46
C ALA A 789 22.93 -27.20 0.97
N VAL A 790 22.83 -26.12 0.18
CA VAL A 790 23.18 -26.12 -1.24
C VAL A 790 24.67 -26.40 -1.45
N ARG A 791 25.56 -25.71 -0.74
CA ARG A 791 27.02 -25.91 -0.84
C ARG A 791 27.43 -27.33 -0.48
N ASN A 792 26.90 -27.88 0.60
CA ASN A 792 27.19 -29.25 1.03
C ASN A 792 26.75 -30.28 -0.01
N MET A 793 25.57 -30.09 -0.62
CA MET A 793 25.04 -30.99 -1.65
C MET A 793 25.87 -30.92 -2.93
N VAL A 794 26.21 -29.71 -3.38
CA VAL A 794 27.02 -29.49 -4.59
C VAL A 794 28.44 -30.04 -4.40
N ALA A 795 29.05 -29.83 -3.23
CA ALA A 795 30.39 -30.33 -2.93
C ALA A 795 30.48 -31.86 -2.85
N SER A 796 29.41 -32.53 -2.39
CA SER A 796 29.41 -33.98 -2.20
C SER A 796 29.05 -34.77 -3.46
N ILE A 797 28.20 -34.23 -4.34
CA ILE A 797 27.57 -35.00 -5.44
C ILE A 797 27.77 -34.36 -6.83
N GLY A 798 28.26 -33.12 -6.88
CA GLY A 798 28.43 -32.36 -8.12
C GLY A 798 27.16 -31.62 -8.54
N SER A 799 27.33 -30.52 -9.28
CA SER A 799 26.27 -29.56 -9.59
C SER A 799 25.22 -30.04 -10.60
N SER A 800 25.60 -30.92 -11.52
CA SER A 800 24.70 -31.45 -12.56
C SER A 800 23.59 -32.35 -12.01
N ASN A 801 23.67 -32.72 -10.73
CA ASN A 801 22.75 -33.66 -10.07
C ASN A 801 21.82 -32.99 -9.05
N VAL A 802 21.82 -31.65 -8.96
CA VAL A 802 21.08 -30.90 -7.94
C VAL A 802 20.17 -29.86 -8.59
N TRP A 803 18.88 -29.93 -8.28
CA TRP A 803 17.92 -28.88 -8.60
C TRP A 803 17.64 -27.98 -7.41
N LEU A 804 17.37 -26.72 -7.72
CA LEU A 804 16.93 -25.73 -6.76
C LEU A 804 15.49 -25.31 -7.10
N ALA A 805 14.57 -25.36 -6.15
CA ALA A 805 13.17 -24.99 -6.38
C ALA A 805 12.64 -24.09 -5.26
N GLY A 806 11.80 -23.13 -5.59
CA GLY A 806 11.14 -22.33 -4.56
C GLY A 806 9.91 -21.58 -5.05
N HIS A 807 9.06 -21.19 -4.10
CA HIS A 807 7.86 -20.38 -4.36
C HIS A 807 7.86 -19.09 -3.54
N SER A 808 7.49 -17.95 -4.14
CA SER A 808 7.35 -16.66 -3.43
C SER A 808 8.63 -16.34 -2.63
N LEU A 809 8.58 -16.06 -1.32
CA LEU A 809 9.78 -15.90 -0.48
C LEU A 809 10.79 -17.05 -0.63
N GLY A 810 10.33 -18.30 -0.78
CA GLY A 810 11.18 -19.47 -1.03
C GLY A 810 11.93 -19.42 -2.35
N SER A 811 11.32 -18.84 -3.39
CA SER A 811 11.99 -18.62 -4.67
C SER A 811 13.03 -17.50 -4.60
N ALA A 812 12.84 -16.50 -3.73
CA ALA A 812 13.86 -15.48 -3.46
C ALA A 812 15.09 -16.09 -2.76
N MET A 813 14.88 -16.99 -1.79
CA MET A 813 15.95 -17.76 -1.14
C MET A 813 16.68 -18.66 -2.16
N ALA A 814 15.95 -19.39 -2.99
CA ALA A 814 16.50 -20.19 -4.08
C ALA A 814 17.32 -19.32 -5.06
N MET A 815 16.80 -18.18 -5.48
CA MET A 815 17.47 -17.28 -6.41
C MET A 815 18.79 -16.76 -5.83
N LEU A 816 18.79 -16.34 -4.56
CA LEU A 816 20.00 -15.85 -3.90
C LEU A 816 21.03 -16.96 -3.70
N ALA A 817 20.61 -18.17 -3.35
CA ALA A 817 21.51 -19.30 -3.20
C ALA A 817 22.11 -19.71 -4.56
N GLY A 818 21.28 -19.77 -5.61
CA GLY A 818 21.69 -20.03 -6.98
C GLY A 818 22.70 -19.02 -7.50
N LYS A 819 22.45 -17.71 -7.29
CA LYS A 819 23.42 -16.63 -7.61
C LYS A 819 24.75 -16.82 -6.89
N THR A 820 24.70 -17.15 -5.60
CA THR A 820 25.89 -17.30 -4.77
C THR A 820 26.78 -18.44 -5.26
N VAL A 821 26.18 -19.54 -5.72
CA VAL A 821 26.89 -20.70 -6.27
C VAL A 821 27.30 -20.47 -7.74
N ALA A 822 26.49 -19.78 -8.54
CA ALA A 822 26.84 -19.40 -9.91
C ALA A 822 28.10 -18.51 -9.97
N LYS A 823 28.27 -17.62 -8.98
CA LYS A 823 29.48 -16.81 -8.83
C LYS A 823 30.77 -17.61 -8.62
N THR A 824 30.68 -18.87 -8.20
CA THR A 824 31.84 -19.78 -8.09
C THR A 824 32.03 -20.64 -9.34
N GLY A 825 31.38 -20.29 -10.46
CA GLY A 825 31.44 -21.04 -11.72
C GLY A 825 30.54 -22.27 -11.77
N VAL A 826 29.61 -22.42 -10.80
CA VAL A 826 28.75 -23.59 -10.68
C VAL A 826 27.30 -23.23 -10.96
N PHE A 827 26.76 -23.72 -12.09
CA PHE A 827 25.42 -23.37 -12.55
C PHE A 827 24.41 -24.46 -12.20
N LEU A 828 23.48 -24.15 -11.29
CA LEU A 828 22.42 -25.06 -10.87
C LEU A 828 21.15 -24.85 -11.71
N GLU A 829 20.47 -25.93 -12.04
CA GLU A 829 19.13 -25.85 -12.64
C GLU A 829 18.14 -25.38 -11.56
N ALA A 830 17.46 -24.26 -11.80
CA ALA A 830 16.64 -23.58 -10.80
C ALA A 830 15.22 -23.32 -11.30
N TYR A 831 14.22 -23.67 -10.49
CA TYR A 831 12.79 -23.52 -10.74
C TYR A 831 12.21 -22.50 -9.76
N LEU A 832 12.02 -21.27 -10.22
CA LEU A 832 11.65 -20.13 -9.39
C LEU A 832 10.20 -19.74 -9.67
N PHE A 833 9.29 -20.08 -8.77
CA PHE A 833 7.85 -19.85 -8.92
C PHE A 833 7.40 -18.56 -8.22
N ASN A 834 6.79 -17.65 -8.97
CA ASN A 834 6.31 -16.34 -8.52
C ASN A 834 7.33 -15.58 -7.66
N PRO A 835 8.58 -15.38 -8.14
CA PRO A 835 9.59 -14.68 -7.37
C PRO A 835 9.25 -13.21 -7.18
N PRO A 836 9.46 -12.67 -5.98
CA PRO A 836 9.13 -11.29 -5.69
C PRO A 836 10.08 -10.32 -6.40
N PHE A 837 9.50 -9.31 -7.05
CA PHE A 837 10.21 -8.21 -7.70
C PHE A 837 10.02 -6.93 -6.88
N VAL A 838 11.09 -6.44 -6.26
CA VAL A 838 11.03 -5.27 -5.35
C VAL A 838 11.11 -3.97 -6.14
N SER A 839 10.02 -3.59 -6.82
CA SER A 839 9.83 -2.26 -7.42
C SER A 839 8.35 -1.90 -7.56
N ALA A 840 8.05 -0.67 -7.98
CA ALA A 840 6.68 -0.28 -8.30
C ALA A 840 6.10 -1.20 -9.40
N PRO A 841 4.83 -1.65 -9.30
CA PRO A 841 4.21 -2.55 -10.27
C PRO A 841 3.80 -1.80 -11.55
N ILE A 842 4.78 -1.48 -12.40
CA ILE A 842 4.60 -0.72 -13.64
C ILE A 842 3.71 -1.49 -14.63
N GLU A 843 3.68 -2.83 -14.54
CA GLU A 843 2.77 -3.68 -15.34
C GLU A 843 1.27 -3.43 -15.11
N ARG A 844 0.85 -2.72 -14.04
CA ARG A 844 -0.56 -2.30 -13.86
C ARG A 844 -1.01 -1.23 -14.86
N ILE A 845 -0.08 -0.57 -15.54
CA ILE A 845 -0.39 0.50 -16.49
C ILE A 845 -0.87 -0.09 -17.82
N LYS A 846 -2.14 0.14 -18.15
CA LYS A 846 -2.77 -0.36 -19.39
C LYS A 846 -2.18 0.23 -20.67
N ASP A 847 -1.69 1.47 -20.62
CA ASP A 847 -1.11 2.14 -21.78
C ASP A 847 0.33 1.69 -22.04
N LYS A 848 0.55 1.01 -23.17
CA LYS A 848 1.86 0.47 -23.56
C LYS A 848 2.92 1.54 -23.85
N ARG A 849 2.53 2.74 -24.30
CA ARG A 849 3.47 3.84 -24.58
C ARG A 849 3.92 4.49 -23.27
N VAL A 850 3.00 4.69 -22.33
CA VAL A 850 3.31 5.21 -20.98
C VAL A 850 4.16 4.21 -20.21
N LYS A 851 3.79 2.92 -20.22
CA LYS A 851 4.59 1.82 -19.64
C LYS A 851 6.03 1.87 -20.14
N HIS A 852 6.21 2.01 -21.46
CA HIS A 852 7.54 2.03 -22.05
C HIS A 852 8.32 3.33 -21.78
N GLY A 853 7.65 4.48 -21.79
CA GLY A 853 8.26 5.77 -21.48
C GLY A 853 8.79 5.83 -20.05
N ILE A 854 8.04 5.30 -19.07
CA ILE A 854 8.47 5.22 -17.66
C ILE A 854 9.72 4.34 -17.52
N ARG A 855 9.78 3.18 -18.21
CA ARG A 855 10.94 2.28 -18.13
C ARG A 855 12.19 2.86 -18.80
N ILE A 856 12.05 3.54 -19.94
CA ILE A 856 13.19 4.23 -20.58
C ILE A 856 13.72 5.32 -19.64
N ALA A 857 12.84 6.18 -19.12
CA ALA A 857 13.24 7.25 -18.22
C ALA A 857 13.94 6.70 -16.96
N GLY A 858 13.37 5.65 -16.35
CA GLY A 858 13.98 4.97 -15.21
C GLY A 858 15.39 4.44 -15.53
N SER A 859 15.57 3.81 -16.69
CA SER A 859 16.87 3.23 -17.10
C SER A 859 17.93 4.31 -17.35
N VAL A 860 17.55 5.43 -17.99
CA VAL A 860 18.45 6.57 -18.20
C VAL A 860 18.87 7.20 -16.87
N ILE A 861 17.94 7.35 -15.91
CA ILE A 861 18.24 7.87 -14.57
C ILE A 861 19.19 6.93 -13.82
N THR A 862 18.90 5.62 -13.82
CA THR A 862 19.76 4.60 -13.17
C THR A 862 21.16 4.60 -13.78
N ALA A 863 21.27 4.63 -15.11
CA ALA A 863 22.54 4.69 -15.81
C ALA A 863 23.31 5.97 -15.46
N GLY A 864 22.65 7.12 -15.43
CA GLY A 864 23.26 8.39 -15.01
C GLY A 864 23.78 8.35 -13.57
N LEU A 865 22.99 7.81 -12.63
CA LEU A 865 23.39 7.62 -11.23
C LEU A 865 24.55 6.63 -11.08
N ALA A 866 24.55 5.52 -11.83
CA ALA A 866 25.62 4.53 -11.83
C ALA A 866 26.94 5.13 -12.35
N LEU A 867 26.87 5.95 -13.40
CA LEU A 867 28.03 6.64 -13.97
C LEU A 867 28.60 7.66 -12.96
N ALA A 868 27.73 8.42 -12.29
CA ALA A 868 28.12 9.36 -11.24
C ALA A 868 28.76 8.66 -10.02
N ALA A 869 28.23 7.50 -9.60
CA ALA A 869 28.79 6.72 -8.51
C ALA A 869 30.19 6.15 -8.83
N LYS A 870 30.46 5.80 -10.09
CA LYS A 870 31.80 5.37 -10.57
C LYS A 870 32.82 6.52 -10.57
N ILE A 871 32.40 7.76 -10.81
CA ILE A 871 33.29 8.94 -10.82
C ILE A 871 33.82 9.26 -9.40
N ASN A 872 33.04 8.93 -8.35
CA ASN A 872 33.42 9.20 -6.95
C ASN A 872 34.34 8.13 -6.31
N HIS A 873 34.61 7.00 -6.98
CA HIS A 873 35.49 5.94 -6.47
C HIS A 873 36.74 5.75 -7.35
N HIS A 874 37.69 6.69 -7.29
CA HIS A 874 39.06 6.46 -7.75
C HIS A 874 39.87 5.72 -6.69
N ASN A 875 39.69 4.40 -6.62
CA ASN A 875 40.69 3.39 -6.25
C ASN A 875 39.99 2.10 -5.81
N THR A 876 39.74 1.17 -6.75
CA THR A 876 39.76 -0.27 -6.44
C THR A 876 39.90 -1.09 -7.70
N ARG A 877 40.66 -2.18 -7.59
CA ARG A 877 41.03 -3.16 -8.63
C ARG A 877 39.85 -3.59 -9.51
N LEU A 878 40.16 -3.96 -10.75
CA LEU A 878 39.30 -4.67 -11.71
C LEU A 878 38.54 -5.82 -11.03
N SER A 879 37.38 -5.56 -10.44
CA SER A 879 36.42 -6.58 -10.07
C SER A 879 35.64 -6.94 -11.33
N GLU A 880 35.66 -8.20 -11.74
CA GLU A 880 34.84 -8.71 -12.83
C GLU A 880 33.38 -8.31 -12.64
N ASP A 881 32.72 -7.90 -13.73
CA ASP A 881 31.31 -7.50 -13.74
C ASP A 881 30.44 -8.65 -13.22
N PRO A 882 29.73 -8.50 -12.07
CA PRO A 882 28.91 -9.56 -11.49
C PRO A 882 27.84 -10.10 -12.45
N PHE A 883 27.33 -9.26 -13.36
CA PHE A 883 26.35 -9.68 -14.37
C PHE A 883 27.00 -10.55 -15.45
N LEU A 884 28.27 -10.33 -15.78
CA LEU A 884 29.02 -11.15 -16.71
C LEU A 884 29.27 -12.54 -16.12
N VAL A 885 29.64 -12.62 -14.85
CA VAL A 885 29.83 -13.91 -14.14
C VAL A 885 28.52 -14.69 -14.05
N LEU A 886 27.41 -14.00 -13.81
CA LEU A 886 26.07 -14.60 -13.73
C LEU A 886 25.43 -14.87 -15.11
N SER A 887 25.96 -14.33 -16.20
CA SER A 887 25.34 -14.39 -17.54
C SER A 887 25.11 -15.82 -18.06
N ALA A 888 25.99 -16.75 -17.68
CA ALA A 888 25.92 -18.16 -18.03
C ALA A 888 24.87 -18.94 -17.21
N TRP A 889 24.40 -18.39 -16.09
CA TRP A 889 23.35 -19.01 -15.29
C TRP A 889 21.95 -18.63 -15.81
N VAL A 890 21.18 -19.63 -16.25
CA VAL A 890 19.85 -19.43 -16.84
C VAL A 890 18.78 -20.17 -16.02
N PRO A 891 18.24 -19.56 -14.95
CA PRO A 891 17.15 -20.15 -14.18
C PRO A 891 15.82 -20.14 -14.96
N CYS A 892 14.93 -21.09 -14.64
CA CYS A 892 13.54 -21.10 -15.08
C CYS A 892 12.70 -20.21 -14.15
N LEU A 893 12.19 -19.09 -14.69
CA LEU A 893 11.44 -18.08 -13.96
C LEU A 893 9.96 -18.16 -14.34
N PHE A 894 9.11 -18.59 -13.40
CA PHE A 894 7.67 -18.78 -13.63
C PHE A 894 6.90 -17.61 -13.03
N VAL A 895 6.16 -16.89 -13.88
CA VAL A 895 5.53 -15.60 -13.54
C VAL A 895 4.08 -15.55 -14.04
N ASN A 896 3.18 -14.95 -13.25
CA ASN A 896 1.80 -14.69 -13.67
C ASN A 896 1.58 -13.17 -13.86
N PRO A 897 1.06 -12.70 -15.01
CA PRO A 897 0.77 -11.28 -15.23
C PRO A 897 -0.26 -10.68 -14.26
N ALA A 898 -1.15 -11.50 -13.69
CA ALA A 898 -2.12 -11.09 -12.69
C ALA A 898 -1.57 -11.12 -11.25
N ASP A 899 -0.30 -11.48 -11.07
CA ASP A 899 0.39 -11.47 -9.78
C ASP A 899 1.28 -10.23 -9.64
N ASP A 900 0.82 -9.25 -8.87
CA ASP A 900 1.53 -7.98 -8.64
C ASP A 900 2.91 -8.16 -7.98
N ILE A 901 3.17 -9.32 -7.35
CA ILE A 901 4.43 -9.61 -6.66
C ILE A 901 5.55 -9.94 -7.66
N CYS A 902 5.22 -10.62 -8.76
CA CYS A 902 6.22 -11.13 -9.71
C CYS A 902 6.06 -10.63 -11.15
N SER A 903 4.90 -10.09 -11.54
CA SER A 903 4.57 -9.66 -12.91
C SER A 903 5.59 -8.69 -13.52
N GLU A 904 6.25 -7.88 -12.70
CA GLU A 904 7.25 -6.90 -13.14
C GLU A 904 8.47 -7.53 -13.83
N TYR A 905 8.76 -8.81 -13.60
CA TYR A 905 9.76 -9.56 -14.36
C TYR A 905 9.49 -9.60 -15.87
N ILE A 906 8.21 -9.63 -16.28
CA ILE A 906 7.81 -9.63 -17.69
C ILE A 906 8.34 -8.35 -18.34
N GLY A 907 8.00 -7.21 -17.75
CA GLY A 907 8.41 -5.94 -18.28
C GLY A 907 9.91 -5.67 -18.12
N TYR A 908 10.57 -6.18 -17.07
CA TYR A 908 12.03 -6.09 -16.90
C TYR A 908 12.76 -6.70 -18.11
N PHE A 909 12.41 -7.93 -18.50
CA PHE A 909 13.04 -8.59 -19.64
C PHE A 909 12.59 -8.03 -21.00
N GLU A 910 11.31 -7.71 -21.18
CA GLU A 910 10.80 -7.10 -22.41
C GLU A 910 11.45 -5.75 -22.70
N HIS A 911 11.58 -4.90 -21.67
CA HIS A 911 12.19 -3.58 -21.79
C HIS A 911 13.64 -3.67 -22.20
N ARG A 912 14.39 -4.59 -21.58
CA ARG A 912 15.79 -4.80 -21.91
C ARG A 912 16.00 -5.23 -23.36
N LYS A 913 15.22 -6.20 -23.83
CA LYS A 913 15.23 -6.61 -25.25
C LYS A 913 14.95 -5.43 -26.18
N LYS A 914 13.96 -4.60 -25.82
CA LYS A 914 13.60 -3.42 -26.61
C LYS A 914 14.67 -2.32 -26.60
N MET A 915 15.38 -2.14 -25.48
CA MET A 915 16.51 -1.21 -25.40
C MET A 915 17.69 -1.65 -26.28
N GLU A 916 17.91 -2.96 -26.41
CA GLU A 916 18.85 -3.52 -27.39
C GLU A 916 18.38 -3.26 -28.83
N GLU A 917 17.10 -3.48 -29.13
CA GLU A 917 16.50 -3.24 -30.46
C GLU A 917 16.60 -1.78 -30.93
N ILE A 918 16.49 -0.80 -30.02
CA ILE A 918 16.57 0.63 -30.35
C ILE A 918 18.01 1.20 -30.32
N GLY A 919 19.03 0.34 -30.17
CA GLY A 919 20.43 0.76 -30.15
C GLY A 919 20.89 1.41 -28.83
N ALA A 920 20.09 1.35 -27.78
CA ALA A 920 20.39 1.88 -26.44
C ALA A 920 20.91 0.80 -25.46
N GLY A 921 21.34 -0.35 -25.98
CA GLY A 921 21.77 -1.51 -25.18
C GLY A 921 22.90 -1.21 -24.20
N ALA A 922 23.79 -0.25 -24.49
CA ALA A 922 24.85 0.16 -23.56
C ALA A 922 24.32 0.87 -22.32
N ILE A 923 23.30 1.72 -22.47
CA ILE A 923 22.62 2.40 -21.36
C ILE A 923 21.89 1.37 -20.49
N GLU A 924 21.23 0.41 -21.15
CA GLU A 924 20.50 -0.65 -20.47
C GLU A 924 21.43 -1.62 -19.72
N LYS A 925 22.57 -2.00 -20.31
CA LYS A 925 23.59 -2.82 -19.62
C LYS A 925 24.08 -2.14 -18.33
N LEU A 926 24.26 -0.83 -18.35
CA LEU A 926 24.63 -0.07 -17.16
C LEU A 926 23.48 0.03 -16.14
N ALA A 927 22.25 0.25 -16.60
CA ALA A 927 21.07 0.39 -15.74
C ALA A 927 20.64 -0.92 -15.07
N THR A 928 20.70 -2.04 -15.79
CA THR A 928 20.22 -3.35 -15.33
C THR A 928 21.05 -3.97 -14.21
N GLN A 929 22.28 -3.50 -14.02
CA GLN A 929 23.17 -3.91 -12.92
C GLN A 929 22.81 -3.24 -11.59
N HIS A 930 21.93 -2.24 -11.60
CA HIS A 930 21.66 -1.40 -10.45
C HIS A 930 20.16 -1.21 -10.21
N SER A 931 19.74 -1.30 -8.96
CA SER A 931 18.39 -0.86 -8.56
C SER A 931 18.42 0.63 -8.25
N LEU A 932 17.41 1.39 -8.72
CA LEU A 932 17.23 2.82 -8.42
C LEU A 932 17.31 3.11 -6.92
N GLY A 933 16.68 2.27 -6.10
CA GLY A 933 16.71 2.40 -4.63
C GLY A 933 18.09 2.13 -4.03
N GLY A 934 18.86 1.22 -4.61
CA GLY A 934 20.22 0.88 -4.15
C GLY A 934 21.25 1.97 -4.46
N LEU A 935 21.21 2.54 -5.66
CA LEU A 935 22.10 3.65 -6.04
C LEU A 935 21.78 4.95 -5.29
N PHE A 936 20.50 5.22 -5.06
CA PHE A 936 20.05 6.39 -4.29
C PHE A 936 20.52 6.33 -2.84
N MET A 937 20.47 5.14 -2.22
CA MET A 937 20.98 4.93 -0.86
C MET A 937 22.51 5.09 -0.76
N ASN A 938 23.25 4.73 -1.82
CA ASN A 938 24.70 4.94 -1.87
C ASN A 938 25.10 6.40 -2.13
N ALA A 939 24.28 7.16 -2.86
CA ALA A 939 24.52 8.58 -3.14
C ALA A 939 24.21 9.49 -1.93
N ILE A 940 23.34 9.04 -1.02
CA ILE A 940 22.94 9.77 0.19
C ILE A 940 23.69 9.15 1.37
N GLY A 941 24.91 9.64 1.62
CA GLY A 941 25.85 9.10 2.63
C GLY A 941 25.32 9.01 4.06
N LYS A 942 24.54 7.96 4.36
CA LYS A 942 24.27 7.47 5.72
C LYS A 942 25.31 6.40 6.06
N GLY A 943 26.07 6.66 7.12
CA GLY A 943 27.33 6.00 7.43
C GLY A 943 27.29 4.50 7.72
N ASN A 944 28.45 3.89 7.49
CA ASN A 944 28.96 2.65 8.08
C ASN A 944 28.09 1.39 8.02
N VAL A 945 27.60 1.04 6.84
CA VAL A 945 27.39 -0.38 6.48
C VAL A 945 28.17 -0.66 5.21
N ALA A 946 29.46 -0.97 5.36
CA ALA A 946 30.25 -1.57 4.30
C ALA A 946 29.74 -3.01 4.08
N ASN A 947 28.68 -3.15 3.27
CA ASN A 947 28.27 -4.34 2.50
C ASN A 947 26.85 -4.11 1.95
N THR A 948 26.68 -3.16 1.03
CA THR A 948 25.42 -3.06 0.27
C THR A 948 25.39 -4.17 -0.77
N SER A 949 24.64 -5.23 -0.48
CA SER A 949 24.47 -6.41 -1.33
C SER A 949 23.74 -6.09 -2.64
N GLU A 950 24.16 -6.75 -3.71
CA GLU A 950 23.53 -6.73 -5.04
C GLU A 950 22.01 -7.00 -4.98
N PRO A 951 21.17 -6.27 -5.73
CA PRO A 951 19.72 -6.44 -5.70
C PRO A 951 19.30 -7.87 -6.06
N LEU A 952 18.50 -8.47 -5.17
CA LEU A 952 18.15 -9.89 -5.24
C LEU A 952 17.35 -10.24 -6.50
N HIS A 953 16.47 -9.35 -6.97
CA HIS A 953 15.56 -9.60 -8.08
C HIS A 953 16.22 -9.46 -9.48
N LEU A 954 17.37 -8.78 -9.61
CA LEU A 954 17.98 -8.52 -10.92
C LEU A 954 18.85 -9.71 -11.36
N ILE A 955 18.53 -10.33 -12.49
CA ILE A 955 19.32 -11.43 -13.09
C ILE A 955 19.63 -11.13 -14.57
N PRO A 956 20.82 -11.52 -15.06
CA PRO A 956 21.23 -11.23 -16.43
C PRO A 956 20.53 -12.11 -17.47
N SER A 957 20.29 -13.38 -17.15
CA SER A 957 19.70 -14.36 -18.06
C SER A 957 18.62 -15.15 -17.33
N ALA A 958 17.57 -15.55 -18.05
CA ALA A 958 16.53 -16.45 -17.55
C ALA A 958 15.74 -17.05 -18.72
N ASN A 959 15.21 -18.25 -18.51
CA ASN A 959 14.06 -18.72 -19.28
C ASN A 959 12.80 -18.19 -18.57
N LEU A 960 12.11 -17.21 -19.14
CA LEU A 960 10.90 -16.63 -18.58
C LEU A 960 9.67 -17.40 -19.09
N ILE A 961 8.92 -18.01 -18.17
CA ILE A 961 7.68 -18.73 -18.44
C ILE A 961 6.51 -17.93 -17.87
N VAL A 962 5.66 -17.41 -18.75
CA VAL A 962 4.49 -16.59 -18.38
C VAL A 962 3.21 -17.42 -18.46
N ASN A 963 2.46 -17.49 -17.37
CA ASN A 963 1.14 -18.10 -17.33
C ASN A 963 0.08 -17.12 -17.86
N SER A 964 -0.48 -17.39 -19.04
CA SER A 964 -1.53 -16.57 -19.68
C SER A 964 -2.95 -17.03 -19.35
N THR A 965 -3.12 -18.10 -18.55
CA THR A 965 -4.46 -18.56 -18.13
C THR A 965 -5.11 -17.51 -17.21
N PRO A 966 -6.35 -17.07 -17.48
CA PRO A 966 -7.05 -16.12 -16.61
C PRO A 966 -7.19 -16.63 -15.17
N ALA A 967 -6.80 -15.81 -14.20
CA ALA A 967 -6.99 -16.07 -12.77
C ALA A 967 -8.18 -15.25 -12.24
N ARG A 968 -8.94 -15.80 -11.29
CA ARG A 968 -10.10 -15.11 -10.71
C ARG A 968 -9.71 -14.01 -9.73
N ASP A 969 -8.62 -14.22 -9.00
CA ASP A 969 -8.10 -13.31 -8.00
C ASP A 969 -6.56 -13.42 -7.89
N LEU A 970 -5.98 -12.51 -7.11
CA LEU A 970 -4.53 -12.48 -6.86
C LEU A 970 -4.04 -13.75 -6.14
N LYS A 971 -4.88 -14.41 -5.34
CA LYS A 971 -4.50 -15.61 -4.58
C LYS A 971 -4.36 -16.82 -5.49
N GLU A 972 -5.21 -16.93 -6.51
CA GLU A 972 -5.08 -17.90 -7.58
C GLU A 972 -3.88 -17.58 -8.48
N ALA A 973 -3.68 -16.30 -8.83
CA ALA A 973 -2.56 -15.85 -9.64
C ALA A 973 -1.19 -15.97 -8.95
N HIS A 974 -1.14 -15.88 -7.61
CA HIS A 974 0.08 -16.04 -6.82
C HIS A 974 0.29 -17.47 -6.33
N GLY A 975 -0.74 -18.32 -6.26
CA GLY A 975 -0.62 -19.64 -5.64
C GLY A 975 0.23 -20.64 -6.44
N ILE A 976 1.09 -21.41 -5.76
CA ILE A 976 1.94 -22.45 -6.37
C ILE A 976 1.14 -23.50 -7.17
N HIS A 977 -0.13 -23.71 -6.79
CA HIS A 977 -1.01 -24.71 -7.39
C HIS A 977 -1.34 -24.50 -8.86
N GLN A 978 -1.19 -23.29 -9.38
CA GLN A 978 -1.35 -23.04 -10.82
C GLN A 978 -0.29 -23.76 -11.67
N TRP A 979 0.87 -24.08 -11.09
CA TRP A 979 2.04 -24.57 -11.82
C TRP A 979 2.03 -26.08 -12.08
N TRP A 980 1.09 -26.83 -11.48
CA TRP A 980 0.86 -28.25 -11.76
C TRP A 980 -0.52 -28.53 -12.39
N LYS A 981 -1.32 -27.50 -12.70
CA LYS A 981 -2.59 -27.66 -13.41
C LYS A 981 -2.35 -28.15 -14.87
N PRO A 982 -3.28 -28.92 -15.46
CA PRO A 982 -3.13 -29.43 -16.82
C PRO A 982 -3.44 -28.42 -17.91
N ASP A 983 -4.46 -27.57 -17.73
CA ASP A 983 -4.94 -26.64 -18.75
C ASP A 983 -4.28 -25.26 -18.66
N VAL A 984 -2.95 -25.22 -18.58
CA VAL A 984 -2.19 -23.97 -18.38
C VAL A 984 -1.63 -23.47 -19.71
N GLN A 985 -1.99 -22.26 -20.11
CA GLN A 985 -1.44 -21.60 -21.29
C GLN A 985 -0.13 -20.92 -20.93
N LEU A 986 1.00 -21.57 -21.26
CA LEU A 986 2.34 -21.05 -20.96
C LEU A 986 2.99 -20.45 -22.20
N LYS A 987 3.62 -19.28 -22.03
CA LYS A 987 4.52 -18.68 -23.02
C LYS A 987 5.93 -18.69 -22.46
N SER A 988 6.84 -19.41 -23.12
CA SER A 988 8.26 -19.48 -22.74
C SER A 988 9.08 -18.57 -23.65
N GLN A 989 9.96 -17.76 -23.07
CA GLN A 989 10.92 -16.96 -23.82
C GLN A 989 12.27 -16.94 -23.10
N LEU A 990 13.32 -17.34 -23.82
CA LEU A 990 14.69 -17.27 -23.34
C LEU A 990 15.24 -15.85 -23.49
N TYR A 991 15.72 -15.28 -22.39
CA TYR A 991 16.46 -14.03 -22.34
C TYR A 991 17.89 -14.34 -21.91
N SER A 992 18.86 -14.02 -22.76
CA SER A 992 20.29 -14.22 -22.48
C SER A 992 21.04 -12.88 -22.50
N TYR A 993 21.92 -12.69 -21.52
CA TYR A 993 22.89 -11.60 -21.53
C TYR A 993 24.04 -11.96 -22.48
N LYS A 994 24.19 -11.17 -23.55
CA LYS A 994 25.24 -11.32 -24.56
C LYS A 994 26.38 -10.33 -24.37
#